data_AF-A0A815M369-F1
#
_entry.id   AF-A0A815M369-F1
#
_cell.length_a   1.000
_cell.length_b   1.000
_cell.length_c   1.000
_cell.angle_alpha   90.00
_cell.angle_beta   90.00
_cell.angle_gamma   90.00
#
_symmetry.space_group_name_H-M   'P 1'
#
loop_
_entity.id
_entity.type
_entity.pdbx_description
1 polymer ?
#
loop_
_entity_poly.entity_id
_entity_poly.type
_entity_poly.pdbx_seq_one_letter_code
_entity_poly.pdbx_strand_id
1 'polypeptide(L)'
;MHRFTDIESTSKRLPPVSGYLTHQLVSLSKALEPIHSIIDRLDHFSEIAKTECHFPSEHGLTRDESAAVYLYTMEWGQNSFYRVINRALRAEDQLLLKPWCAYLKLFNVAIQKLPTVEKNLWRCVPKDIAKNFKKGEEFTWWAISSCTTSLDIIQNFLGKESTLFLIEAKNGKNISSCTKFPTENEVILCPGTRFRVISDPLNQPPMHLIHLKEITDNSEEPSSTATSNSDWIVGKKIGQGIFTNANDDRYEGQFKDDKRHGKGKIDFASGDKYTGDWIDHKITGHGVYIYATGDRYEGQFKDDKVHGKGKMDYVNGDKYTGNWIDDKITGHGVYIYTNGDRYEGQFKDNNMHGKGKIDYVNGNKYTGDWIDDNITGQGVYIYANGDRYEGQFKNNNMHGKGKIDFASGGKYSGDWIDENMTGQGVYIYANGDRYEGQFQNSKKHGKGKMDYANRDRYSGDWINGKKTGQGIFSFANRDRYEGQFKDDKRHGKGKIDYANGDRYSGDWIVAKKTGQGVYIYANGNRYEGQFKDNNFHGTGKIDFADGGKYSGDWIDNNITGQGVYIYANGDRYEGQFQDNNFHGTGKIDYVNGDKYSGDWVVGKKTGQGIFIYANGNRYEGQFKDNNMHGTGKIDYVNGNKYSGDWINGKQAGQGIFIYVNGDRYEGQFKNNNMHGTGKIDYLSGDKCTGDWINGKKTGQGVFIYVNGDRYEGQFKDDKRHGKGKIDFGTGDKYTGDWMDDKITGQGVGIYANGDRYEGQFKDNIFHGKGKIGYANGDKYLGDWIVGNKTGQGVFIDANGDRYEGQFKDNNFHGTGKIDFTSRSKYSGDWVVGNKTGQGVFIYANGDRYEGQFKDNNMHGKGKMIWGRKTQCAGDMYEGDWIEDSKTGQGVYIYANGDRYEGQFKDNNMHGKGKIDYVNSDKYTGDWIVGKKTGEGAFIYANGDRYEGQFRDNNFHGKGKIDFANGNKYSGDWINGKKTGQGVFVGANGDRYDGQFKDNNFHGAGKIDFASRSKYSGDWMVGMKTGQGVFIYANGDRYEGQFKDNNFHGKGKIDYVNGNQYSGDWIDDNRTGEGVFIYANGDRYEGQFKDNNMYGKGRMVYANGVVNEIVWPSGSFNG
;
A
#
# COMPACT_ATOMS: atom_id res chain seq x y z
N MET A 1 7.86 45.57 -79.39
CA MET A 1 6.84 45.73 -78.31
C MET A 1 7.49 45.42 -76.98
N HIS A 2 7.01 46.06 -75.91
CA HIS A 2 7.71 46.06 -74.63
C HIS A 2 6.80 45.64 -73.46
N ARG A 3 7.37 44.91 -72.51
CA ARG A 3 6.78 44.61 -71.20
C ARG A 3 7.00 45.77 -70.23
N PHE A 4 5.97 46.09 -69.43
CA PHE A 4 6.06 46.96 -68.25
C PHE A 4 6.60 46.21 -67.03
N THR A 5 7.51 46.83 -66.27
CA THR A 5 8.31 46.18 -65.20
C THR A 5 8.17 46.89 -63.86
N ASP A 6 6.94 46.91 -63.34
CA ASP A 6 6.53 47.44 -62.03
C ASP A 6 6.74 48.95 -61.77
N ILE A 7 5.76 49.53 -61.06
CA ILE A 7 5.85 50.22 -59.76
C ILE A 7 7.11 51.03 -59.32
N GLU A 8 8.32 50.79 -59.82
CA GLU A 8 9.56 51.46 -59.39
C GLU A 8 10.32 52.10 -60.58
N SER A 9 9.69 53.16 -61.11
CA SER A 9 10.27 54.32 -61.82
C SER A 9 11.28 54.11 -62.97
N THR A 10 11.47 52.89 -63.46
CA THR A 10 12.47 52.59 -64.50
C THR A 10 11.79 52.44 -65.86
N SER A 11 12.13 53.31 -66.81
CA SER A 11 11.55 53.37 -68.17
C SER A 11 12.05 52.27 -69.12
N LYS A 12 12.59 51.18 -68.58
CA LYS A 12 13.06 50.02 -69.36
C LYS A 12 11.90 49.15 -69.83
N ARG A 13 12.16 48.43 -70.91
CA ARG A 13 11.14 48.09 -71.91
C ARG A 13 11.44 46.69 -72.52
N LEU A 14 11.20 45.64 -71.73
CA LEU A 14 11.71 44.28 -71.97
C LEU A 14 11.02 43.49 -73.10
N PRO A 15 11.66 42.42 -73.63
CA PRO A 15 11.04 41.51 -74.62
C PRO A 15 9.86 40.68 -74.07
N PRO A 16 8.99 40.13 -74.95
CA PRO A 16 7.97 39.12 -74.61
C PRO A 16 8.54 37.82 -74.04
N VAL A 17 7.74 37.06 -73.27
CA VAL A 17 8.14 35.73 -72.74
C VAL A 17 7.62 34.61 -73.62
N SER A 18 8.51 33.97 -74.39
CA SER A 18 8.18 32.83 -75.25
C SER A 18 8.58 31.47 -74.65
N GLY A 19 9.57 31.42 -73.75
CA GLY A 19 10.23 30.17 -73.32
C GLY A 19 9.35 29.11 -72.63
N TYR A 20 8.17 29.50 -72.12
CA TYR A 20 7.22 28.54 -71.54
C TYR A 20 6.37 27.81 -72.60
N LEU A 21 6.21 28.39 -73.80
CA LEU A 21 5.36 27.82 -74.85
C LEU A 21 5.88 26.46 -75.34
N THR A 22 7.19 26.30 -75.38
CA THR A 22 7.91 25.08 -75.81
C THR A 22 8.04 24.00 -74.74
N HIS A 23 7.64 24.27 -73.49
CA HIS A 23 7.67 23.25 -72.43
C HIS A 23 6.57 22.20 -72.63
N GLN A 24 6.86 20.96 -72.23
CA GLN A 24 5.86 19.90 -72.12
C GLN A 24 4.86 20.22 -71.00
N LEU A 25 3.61 19.78 -71.17
CA LEU A 25 2.60 19.85 -70.11
C LEU A 25 2.87 18.72 -69.10
N VAL A 26 2.90 19.04 -67.81
CA VAL A 26 3.23 18.13 -66.71
C VAL A 26 2.27 18.33 -65.53
N SER A 27 2.28 17.39 -64.57
CA SER A 27 1.52 17.50 -63.32
C SER A 27 1.94 18.71 -62.48
N LEU A 28 1.08 19.17 -61.57
CA LEU A 28 1.35 20.35 -60.74
C LEU A 28 2.62 20.16 -59.89
N SER A 29 2.85 18.96 -59.34
CA SER A 29 4.11 18.68 -58.61
C SER A 29 5.35 18.91 -59.48
N LYS A 30 5.39 18.32 -60.68
CA LYS A 30 6.50 18.47 -61.64
C LYS A 30 6.64 19.89 -62.19
N ALA A 31 5.53 20.62 -62.25
CA ALA A 31 5.53 22.02 -62.63
C ALA A 31 6.11 22.95 -61.54
N LEU A 32 6.06 22.52 -60.28
CA LEU A 32 6.57 23.25 -59.12
C LEU A 32 7.99 22.85 -58.72
N GLU A 33 8.45 21.63 -58.97
CA GLU A 33 9.80 21.12 -58.63
C GLU A 33 10.95 22.14 -58.79
N PRO A 34 11.09 22.92 -59.90
CA PRO A 34 12.15 23.91 -60.06
C PRO A 34 12.04 25.15 -59.16
N ILE A 35 10.91 25.32 -58.47
CA ILE A 35 10.47 26.52 -57.74
C ILE A 35 10.45 26.26 -56.21
N HIS A 36 10.58 25.01 -55.75
CA HIS A 36 10.50 24.67 -54.30
C HIS A 36 11.58 25.37 -53.45
N SER A 37 12.75 25.68 -54.01
CA SER A 37 13.80 26.47 -53.36
C SER A 37 13.61 27.99 -53.44
N ILE A 38 12.56 28.47 -54.12
CA ILE A 38 12.28 29.89 -54.37
C ILE A 38 11.09 30.40 -53.52
N ILE A 39 10.19 29.52 -53.10
CA ILE A 39 9.05 29.85 -52.23
C ILE A 39 9.01 28.92 -51.01
N ASP A 40 9.13 29.50 -49.80
CA ASP A 40 8.94 28.77 -48.55
C ASP A 40 7.53 28.14 -48.45
N ARG A 41 7.48 26.90 -47.97
CA ARG A 41 6.24 26.11 -47.77
C ARG A 41 5.43 25.85 -49.04
N LEU A 42 6.04 25.93 -50.23
CA LEU A 42 5.35 25.70 -51.50
C LEU A 42 4.62 24.35 -51.55
N ASP A 43 5.26 23.26 -51.08
CA ASP A 43 4.62 21.94 -50.98
C ASP A 43 3.27 21.99 -50.25
N HIS A 44 3.27 22.54 -49.03
CA HIS A 44 2.10 22.64 -48.16
C HIS A 44 0.96 23.43 -48.81
N PHE A 45 1.25 24.57 -49.44
CA PHE A 45 0.21 25.34 -50.12
C PHE A 45 -0.23 24.72 -51.45
N SER A 46 0.63 23.95 -52.14
CA SER A 46 0.25 23.17 -53.32
C SER A 46 -0.70 22.01 -52.99
N GLU A 47 -0.50 21.33 -51.86
CA GLU A 47 -1.43 20.28 -51.40
C GLU A 47 -2.75 20.85 -50.89
N ILE A 48 -2.73 22.01 -50.22
CA ILE A 48 -3.95 22.78 -49.95
C ILE A 48 -4.67 23.11 -51.26
N ALA A 49 -3.97 23.61 -52.27
CA ALA A 49 -4.58 23.93 -53.57
C ALA A 49 -5.18 22.69 -54.27
N LYS A 50 -4.52 21.52 -54.23
CA LYS A 50 -5.07 20.26 -54.77
C LYS A 50 -6.28 19.72 -54.00
N THR A 51 -6.41 20.09 -52.73
CA THR A 51 -7.44 19.58 -51.82
C THR A 51 -8.67 20.49 -51.78
N GLU A 52 -8.45 21.81 -51.73
CA GLU A 52 -9.51 22.83 -51.59
C GLU A 52 -10.00 23.42 -52.93
N CYS A 53 -9.30 23.20 -54.05
CA CYS A 53 -9.79 23.73 -55.33
C CYS A 53 -11.11 23.08 -55.74
N HIS A 54 -12.09 23.91 -56.08
CA HIS A 54 -13.22 23.43 -56.85
C HIS A 54 -12.75 23.09 -58.27
N PHE A 55 -13.35 22.04 -58.83
CA PHE A 55 -12.88 21.41 -60.06
C PHE A 55 -14.00 21.46 -61.12
N PRO A 56 -14.03 22.52 -61.96
CA PRO A 56 -15.06 22.71 -62.98
C PRO A 56 -14.88 21.75 -64.16
N SER A 57 -15.36 20.52 -63.99
CA SER A 57 -15.31 19.45 -64.99
C SER A 57 -16.01 19.83 -66.31
N GLU A 58 -17.02 20.69 -66.24
CA GLU A 58 -17.78 21.30 -67.34
C GLU A 58 -16.93 22.21 -68.24
N HIS A 59 -15.72 22.57 -67.82
CA HIS A 59 -14.73 23.30 -68.62
C HIS A 59 -13.55 22.40 -69.06
N GLY A 60 -13.59 21.10 -68.76
CA GLY A 60 -12.57 20.14 -69.19
C GLY A 60 -11.17 20.36 -68.61
N LEU A 61 -11.07 21.06 -67.47
CA LEU A 61 -9.81 21.18 -66.73
C LEU A 61 -9.38 19.81 -66.18
N THR A 62 -8.15 19.71 -65.66
CA THR A 62 -7.73 18.66 -64.72
C THR A 62 -7.63 19.20 -63.29
N ARG A 63 -7.56 18.32 -62.27
CA ARG A 63 -7.36 18.76 -60.87
C ARG A 63 -6.06 19.55 -60.71
N ASP A 64 -4.97 19.13 -61.38
CA ASP A 64 -3.70 19.86 -61.36
C ASP A 64 -3.77 21.23 -62.05
N GLU A 65 -4.54 21.35 -63.14
CA GLU A 65 -4.81 22.63 -63.80
C GLU A 65 -5.64 23.57 -62.91
N SER A 66 -6.68 23.06 -62.24
CA SER A 66 -7.51 23.86 -61.33
C SER A 66 -6.75 24.24 -60.06
N ALA A 67 -5.94 23.33 -59.52
CA ALA A 67 -5.05 23.59 -58.40
C ALA A 67 -3.92 24.58 -58.77
N ALA A 68 -3.46 24.62 -60.02
CA ALA A 68 -2.52 25.66 -60.47
C ALA A 68 -3.17 27.06 -60.39
N VAL A 69 -4.41 27.22 -60.86
CA VAL A 69 -5.13 28.50 -60.76
C VAL A 69 -5.41 28.86 -59.30
N TYR A 70 -5.86 27.91 -58.49
CA TYR A 70 -6.13 28.10 -57.06
C TYR A 70 -4.87 28.53 -56.30
N LEU A 71 -3.74 27.84 -56.49
CA LEU A 71 -2.44 28.13 -55.87
C LEU A 71 -1.95 29.53 -56.20
N TYR A 72 -2.19 30.01 -57.43
CA TYR A 72 -1.90 31.40 -57.79
C TYR A 72 -2.72 32.38 -56.94
N THR A 73 -4.02 32.15 -56.74
CA THR A 73 -4.91 33.07 -55.98
C THR A 73 -4.65 33.12 -54.47
N MET A 74 -3.86 32.21 -53.91
CA MET A 74 -3.63 32.12 -52.47
C MET A 74 -2.62 33.17 -51.94
N GLU A 75 -2.95 33.79 -50.81
CA GLU A 75 -2.07 34.69 -50.05
C GLU A 75 -1.66 34.08 -48.70
N TRP A 76 -0.35 34.05 -48.44
CA TRP A 76 0.27 33.63 -47.17
C TRP A 76 1.43 34.53 -46.71
N GLY A 77 1.51 35.77 -47.21
CA GLY A 77 2.52 36.77 -46.84
C GLY A 77 3.44 37.18 -48.00
N GLN A 78 4.65 37.69 -47.70
CA GLN A 78 5.52 38.28 -48.73
C GLN A 78 6.01 37.27 -49.80
N ASN A 79 6.05 35.98 -49.46
CA ASN A 79 6.45 34.89 -50.35
C ASN A 79 5.25 34.15 -50.96
N SER A 80 4.05 34.74 -50.95
CA SER A 80 2.86 34.19 -51.63
C SER A 80 3.11 33.94 -53.12
N PHE A 81 2.55 32.86 -53.67
CA PHE A 81 2.85 32.41 -55.03
C PHE A 81 2.72 33.52 -56.09
N TYR A 82 1.58 34.22 -56.12
CA TYR A 82 1.37 35.32 -57.07
C TYR A 82 2.38 36.46 -56.94
N ARG A 83 2.86 36.77 -55.73
CA ARG A 83 3.83 37.85 -55.49
C ARG A 83 5.19 37.50 -56.07
N VAL A 84 5.63 36.25 -55.89
CA VAL A 84 6.95 35.80 -56.35
C VAL A 84 6.96 35.53 -57.86
N ILE A 85 5.94 34.86 -58.42
CA ILE A 85 5.86 34.66 -59.88
C ILE A 85 5.74 35.99 -60.62
N ASN A 86 5.02 36.98 -60.08
CA ASN A 86 4.96 38.30 -60.70
C ASN A 86 6.29 39.07 -60.62
N ARG A 87 7.07 38.89 -59.56
CA ARG A 87 8.42 39.47 -59.48
C ARG A 87 9.34 38.85 -60.53
N ALA A 88 9.31 37.52 -60.69
CA ALA A 88 10.05 36.82 -61.74
C ALA A 88 9.60 37.26 -63.14
N LEU A 89 8.28 37.38 -63.36
CA LEU A 89 7.74 37.95 -64.60
C LEU A 89 8.25 39.38 -64.83
N ARG A 90 8.28 40.26 -63.83
CA ARG A 90 8.67 41.68 -64.03
C ARG A 90 10.18 41.94 -64.03
N ALA A 91 11.03 40.92 -63.85
CA ALA A 91 12.48 41.08 -63.79
C ALA A 91 13.12 41.32 -65.17
N GLU A 92 14.22 42.08 -65.20
CA GLU A 92 15.05 42.26 -66.41
C GLU A 92 15.79 40.98 -66.84
N ASP A 93 16.25 40.18 -65.87
CA ASP A 93 16.93 38.92 -66.14
C ASP A 93 15.93 37.80 -66.46
N GLN A 94 15.97 37.33 -67.70
CA GLN A 94 15.12 36.23 -68.18
C GLN A 94 15.52 34.86 -67.61
N LEU A 95 16.73 34.70 -67.04
CA LEU A 95 17.12 33.46 -66.37
C LEU A 95 16.26 33.20 -65.11
N LEU A 96 15.83 34.26 -64.43
CA LEU A 96 14.89 34.17 -63.30
C LEU A 96 13.52 33.61 -63.68
N LEU A 97 13.15 33.63 -64.96
CA LEU A 97 11.92 33.02 -65.48
C LEU A 97 12.05 31.53 -65.86
N LYS A 98 13.28 31.03 -66.03
CA LYS A 98 13.54 29.64 -66.44
C LYS A 98 12.90 28.59 -65.51
N PRO A 99 12.93 28.73 -64.17
CA PRO A 99 12.24 27.79 -63.27
C PRO A 99 10.72 27.75 -63.44
N TRP A 100 10.11 28.86 -63.84
CA TRP A 100 8.65 29.04 -63.88
C TRP A 100 8.01 28.52 -65.17
N CYS A 101 8.80 28.13 -66.16
CA CYS A 101 8.28 27.81 -67.49
C CYS A 101 7.36 26.57 -67.51
N ALA A 102 7.62 25.56 -66.68
CA ALA A 102 6.73 24.40 -66.53
C ALA A 102 5.38 24.79 -65.89
N TYR A 103 5.41 25.57 -64.81
CA TYR A 103 4.19 26.12 -64.21
C TYR A 103 3.41 27.05 -65.15
N LEU A 104 4.08 27.97 -65.85
CA LEU A 104 3.43 28.88 -66.80
C LEU A 104 2.77 28.12 -67.97
N LYS A 105 3.32 26.99 -68.39
CA LYS A 105 2.69 26.09 -69.37
C LYS A 105 1.39 25.50 -68.83
N LEU A 106 1.42 24.93 -67.63
CA LEU A 106 0.25 24.34 -66.95
C LEU A 106 -0.85 25.39 -66.69
N PHE A 107 -0.48 26.54 -66.10
CA PHE A 107 -1.39 27.65 -65.80
C PHE A 107 -2.04 28.22 -67.07
N ASN A 108 -1.28 28.42 -68.16
CA ASN A 108 -1.88 28.92 -69.41
C ASN A 108 -2.84 27.89 -70.04
N VAL A 109 -2.55 26.59 -69.97
CA VAL A 109 -3.50 25.54 -70.44
C VAL A 109 -4.79 25.55 -69.60
N ALA A 110 -4.69 25.68 -68.27
CA ALA A 110 -5.84 25.80 -67.38
C ALA A 110 -6.71 27.03 -67.71
N ILE A 111 -6.08 28.20 -67.82
CA ILE A 111 -6.75 29.50 -68.05
C ILE A 111 -7.39 29.58 -69.45
N GLN A 112 -6.83 28.95 -70.48
CA GLN A 112 -7.43 28.95 -71.82
C GLN A 112 -8.75 28.16 -71.90
N LYS A 113 -8.90 27.10 -71.10
CA LYS A 113 -10.12 26.28 -71.02
C LYS A 113 -11.30 26.98 -70.34
N LEU A 114 -11.04 27.98 -69.50
CA LEU A 114 -12.05 28.71 -68.76
C LEU A 114 -12.82 29.72 -69.64
N PRO A 115 -14.07 30.07 -69.31
CA PRO A 115 -14.89 30.96 -70.13
C PRO A 115 -14.35 32.40 -70.16
N THR A 116 -14.52 33.04 -71.31
CA THR A 116 -14.08 34.43 -71.57
C THR A 116 -15.10 35.44 -71.07
N VAL A 117 -14.64 36.62 -70.63
CA VAL A 117 -15.43 37.72 -70.10
C VAL A 117 -15.19 38.98 -70.94
N GLU A 118 -16.14 39.29 -71.83
CA GLU A 118 -16.20 40.54 -72.60
C GLU A 118 -16.95 41.61 -71.79
N LYS A 119 -16.30 42.14 -70.75
CA LYS A 119 -16.81 43.23 -69.91
C LYS A 119 -15.69 44.17 -69.49
N ASN A 120 -16.05 45.38 -69.11
CA ASN A 120 -15.14 46.29 -68.42
C ASN A 120 -14.66 45.65 -67.12
N LEU A 121 -13.35 45.42 -67.02
CA LEU A 121 -12.69 44.91 -65.83
C LEU A 121 -12.04 46.06 -65.07
N TRP A 122 -12.06 45.97 -63.75
CA TRP A 122 -11.40 46.89 -62.85
C TRP A 122 -10.19 46.25 -62.18
N ARG A 123 -9.12 47.02 -62.05
CA ARG A 123 -7.89 46.61 -61.36
C ARG A 123 -7.25 47.78 -60.64
N CYS A 124 -7.10 47.69 -59.32
CA CYS A 124 -6.35 48.68 -58.54
C CYS A 124 -4.86 48.34 -58.49
N VAL A 125 -4.01 49.38 -58.50
CA VAL A 125 -2.64 49.33 -57.99
C VAL A 125 -2.50 50.39 -56.88
N PRO A 126 -2.16 50.01 -55.63
CA PRO A 126 -2.11 50.93 -54.47
C PRO A 126 -0.81 51.78 -54.41
N LYS A 127 -0.39 52.30 -55.56
CA LYS A 127 0.66 53.31 -55.78
C LYS A 127 0.26 54.13 -57.01
N ASP A 128 0.60 55.42 -57.08
CA ASP A 128 0.53 56.15 -58.35
C ASP A 128 1.62 55.67 -59.34
N ILE A 129 1.16 55.05 -60.41
CA ILE A 129 1.91 54.74 -61.63
C ILE A 129 1.23 55.33 -62.88
N ALA A 130 0.22 56.18 -62.73
CA ALA A 130 -0.63 56.66 -63.82
C ALA A 130 0.17 57.52 -64.82
N LYS A 131 1.09 58.35 -64.31
CA LYS A 131 2.06 59.12 -65.09
C LYS A 131 2.96 58.30 -66.03
N ASN A 132 3.02 56.97 -65.86
CA ASN A 132 3.78 56.10 -66.75
C ASN A 132 2.99 55.72 -68.02
N PHE A 133 1.68 55.97 -68.05
CA PHE A 133 0.79 55.60 -69.16
C PHE A 133 0.35 56.87 -69.90
N LYS A 134 0.82 57.06 -71.13
CA LYS A 134 0.42 58.19 -71.97
C LYS A 134 -0.69 57.76 -72.93
N LYS A 135 -1.68 58.62 -73.14
CA LYS A 135 -2.74 58.40 -74.13
C LYS A 135 -2.15 58.08 -75.51
N GLY A 136 -2.75 57.11 -76.18
CA GLY A 136 -2.26 56.56 -77.45
C GLY A 136 -1.16 55.50 -77.31
N GLU A 137 -0.48 55.36 -76.16
CA GLU A 137 0.60 54.39 -76.00
C GLU A 137 0.11 52.93 -76.05
N GLU A 138 0.80 52.09 -76.83
CA GLU A 138 0.57 50.65 -76.90
C GLU A 138 1.65 49.86 -76.14
N PHE A 139 1.22 48.89 -75.34
CA PHE A 139 2.13 48.02 -74.59
C PHE A 139 1.58 46.60 -74.42
N THR A 140 2.45 45.66 -74.00
CA THR A 140 2.07 44.25 -73.80
C THR A 140 2.10 43.88 -72.31
N TRP A 141 0.94 43.47 -71.80
CA TRP A 141 0.71 43.14 -70.40
C TRP A 141 1.17 41.70 -70.09
N TRP A 142 2.29 41.58 -69.39
CA TRP A 142 2.96 40.30 -69.13
C TRP A 142 3.00 39.92 -67.63
N ALA A 143 2.01 40.38 -66.87
CA ALA A 143 1.83 40.08 -65.45
C ALA A 143 0.49 39.38 -65.22
N ILE A 144 0.44 38.37 -64.36
CA ILE A 144 -0.83 37.76 -63.92
C ILE A 144 -1.34 38.58 -62.71
N SER A 145 -2.56 39.09 -62.61
CA SER A 145 -3.51 39.41 -63.69
C SER A 145 -4.97 39.36 -63.23
N SER A 146 -5.23 39.05 -61.95
CA SER A 146 -6.58 39.15 -61.39
C SER A 146 -7.12 40.58 -61.43
N CYS A 147 -8.37 40.69 -61.86
CA CYS A 147 -9.21 41.86 -62.00
C CYS A 147 -10.63 41.43 -61.57
N THR A 148 -11.55 42.38 -61.38
CA THR A 148 -12.96 42.04 -61.09
C THR A 148 -13.90 42.82 -61.99
N THR A 149 -15.09 42.28 -62.24
CA THR A 149 -16.18 42.99 -62.94
C THR A 149 -16.95 43.95 -62.02
N SER A 150 -16.68 43.96 -60.70
CA SER A 150 -17.37 44.81 -59.72
C SER A 150 -16.48 45.93 -59.20
N LEU A 151 -16.97 47.17 -59.26
CA LEU A 151 -16.28 48.34 -58.70
C LEU A 151 -16.35 48.36 -57.15
N ASP A 152 -17.33 47.71 -56.53
CA ASP A 152 -17.46 47.68 -55.06
C ASP A 152 -16.34 46.87 -54.41
N ILE A 153 -15.94 45.75 -55.03
CA ILE A 153 -14.84 44.90 -54.56
C ILE A 153 -13.49 45.64 -54.61
N ILE A 154 -13.32 46.59 -55.53
CA ILE A 154 -12.11 47.42 -55.65
C ILE A 154 -11.84 48.28 -54.41
N GLN A 155 -12.87 48.67 -53.65
CA GLN A 155 -12.72 49.55 -52.48
C GLN A 155 -11.74 48.97 -51.43
N ASN A 156 -11.71 47.65 -51.29
CA ASN A 156 -10.81 46.93 -50.38
C ASN A 156 -9.31 47.01 -50.76
N PHE A 157 -9.01 47.39 -52.01
CA PHE A 157 -7.65 47.40 -52.57
C PHE A 157 -7.08 48.82 -52.78
N LEU A 158 -7.79 49.87 -52.33
CA LEU A 158 -7.36 51.25 -52.48
C LEU A 158 -6.24 51.63 -51.49
N GLY A 159 -5.13 52.17 -52.02
CA GLY A 159 -4.03 52.77 -51.26
C GLY A 159 -4.12 54.31 -51.18
N LYS A 160 -3.19 54.92 -50.42
CA LYS A 160 -3.15 56.39 -50.17
C LYS A 160 -3.01 57.24 -51.44
N GLU A 161 -2.35 56.69 -52.45
CA GLU A 161 -2.36 57.12 -53.83
C GLU A 161 -2.48 55.84 -54.66
N SER A 162 -3.45 55.77 -55.58
CA SER A 162 -3.72 54.55 -56.33
C SER A 162 -3.91 54.84 -57.81
N THR A 163 -3.37 53.98 -58.67
CA THR A 163 -3.81 53.93 -60.08
C THR A 163 -4.92 52.90 -60.21
N LEU A 164 -6.11 53.37 -60.58
CA LEU A 164 -7.23 52.52 -60.94
C LEU A 164 -7.21 52.32 -62.46
N PHE A 165 -7.16 51.07 -62.90
CA PHE A 165 -7.32 50.73 -64.31
C PHE A 165 -8.77 50.34 -64.58
N LEU A 166 -9.42 51.10 -65.46
CA LEU A 166 -10.59 50.64 -66.22
C LEU A 166 -10.06 49.95 -67.48
N ILE A 167 -10.49 48.71 -67.72
CA ILE A 167 -9.96 47.89 -68.82
C ILE A 167 -11.13 47.37 -69.67
N GLU A 168 -11.28 47.90 -70.88
CA GLU A 168 -12.11 47.27 -71.92
C GLU A 168 -11.39 45.99 -72.40
N ALA A 169 -11.64 44.88 -71.70
CA ALA A 169 -11.07 43.57 -72.01
C ALA A 169 -11.98 42.77 -72.95
N LYS A 170 -11.36 42.11 -73.92
CA LYS A 170 -12.01 41.10 -74.80
C LYS A 170 -11.65 39.68 -74.39
N ASN A 171 -10.44 39.45 -73.87
CA ASN A 171 -9.92 38.10 -73.58
C ASN A 171 -9.67 37.84 -72.08
N GLY A 172 -10.39 38.52 -71.18
CA GLY A 172 -10.36 38.19 -69.74
C GLY A 172 -10.94 36.81 -69.47
N LYS A 173 -10.38 36.02 -68.55
CA LYS A 173 -10.81 34.65 -68.25
C LYS A 173 -11.40 34.54 -66.84
N ASN A 174 -12.66 34.13 -66.72
CA ASN A 174 -13.31 33.98 -65.42
C ASN A 174 -12.69 32.79 -64.65
N ILE A 175 -12.24 33.02 -63.43
CA ILE A 175 -11.70 31.98 -62.55
C ILE A 175 -12.54 31.73 -61.29
N SER A 176 -13.75 32.29 -61.20
CA SER A 176 -14.63 32.19 -60.01
C SER A 176 -14.92 30.75 -59.56
N SER A 177 -14.82 29.77 -60.47
CA SER A 177 -15.01 28.34 -60.21
C SER A 177 -13.74 27.59 -59.79
N CYS A 178 -12.56 28.22 -59.73
CA CYS A 178 -11.30 27.59 -59.31
C CYS A 178 -10.33 28.53 -58.56
N THR A 179 -10.85 29.57 -57.91
CA THR A 179 -10.10 30.52 -57.05
C THR A 179 -10.29 30.24 -55.56
N LYS A 180 -9.38 30.74 -54.72
CA LYS A 180 -9.56 30.87 -53.27
C LYS A 180 -10.68 31.87 -52.88
N PHE A 181 -11.04 32.80 -53.77
CA PHE A 181 -11.98 33.90 -53.52
C PHE A 181 -13.19 33.90 -54.48
N PRO A 182 -14.05 32.85 -54.47
CA PRO A 182 -15.11 32.66 -55.46
C PRO A 182 -16.16 33.79 -55.49
N THR A 183 -16.28 34.56 -54.40
CA THR A 183 -17.20 35.70 -54.28
C THR A 183 -16.69 36.99 -54.92
N GLU A 184 -15.42 37.08 -55.32
CA GLU A 184 -14.82 38.33 -55.83
C GLU A 184 -15.01 38.57 -57.34
N ASN A 185 -15.70 37.65 -58.03
CA ASN A 185 -15.87 37.67 -59.49
C ASN A 185 -14.52 37.83 -60.22
N GLU A 186 -13.50 37.08 -59.79
CA GLU A 186 -12.14 37.19 -60.31
C GLU A 186 -12.04 36.80 -61.80
N VAL A 187 -11.44 37.70 -62.57
CA VAL A 187 -11.13 37.54 -63.99
C VAL A 187 -9.62 37.73 -64.19
N ILE A 188 -8.95 36.71 -64.72
CA ILE A 188 -7.53 36.77 -65.07
C ILE A 188 -7.35 37.40 -66.46
N LEU A 189 -6.54 38.46 -66.52
CA LEU A 189 -5.89 38.89 -67.76
C LEU A 189 -4.65 38.03 -68.02
N CYS A 190 -4.60 37.39 -69.19
CA CYS A 190 -3.52 36.51 -69.61
C CYS A 190 -2.20 37.27 -69.85
N PRO A 191 -1.03 36.70 -69.48
CA PRO A 191 0.26 37.25 -69.90
C PRO A 191 0.40 37.20 -71.43
N GLY A 192 0.49 38.38 -72.05
CA GLY A 192 0.58 38.56 -73.50
C GLY A 192 -0.44 39.53 -74.10
N THR A 193 -1.49 39.92 -73.37
CA THR A 193 -2.53 40.85 -73.86
C THR A 193 -1.95 42.22 -74.24
N ARG A 194 -2.37 42.80 -75.38
CA ARG A 194 -1.99 44.16 -75.80
C ARG A 194 -3.02 45.18 -75.33
N PHE A 195 -2.58 46.32 -74.80
CA PHE A 195 -3.46 47.44 -74.42
C PHE A 195 -3.00 48.76 -75.03
N ARG A 196 -3.97 49.58 -75.46
CA ARG A 196 -3.79 50.99 -75.83
C ARG A 196 -4.39 51.85 -74.71
N VAL A 197 -3.69 52.92 -74.32
CA VAL A 197 -4.20 53.91 -73.36
C VAL A 197 -5.17 54.85 -74.08
N ILE A 198 -6.42 54.95 -73.60
CA ILE A 198 -7.51 55.69 -74.27
C ILE A 198 -7.71 57.11 -73.73
N SER A 199 -7.51 57.32 -72.42
CA SER A 199 -7.60 58.62 -71.78
C SER A 199 -6.22 59.08 -71.30
N ASP A 200 -6.05 60.39 -71.19
CA ASP A 200 -5.02 60.96 -70.33
C ASP A 200 -5.33 60.58 -68.86
N PRO A 201 -4.33 60.56 -67.94
CA PRO A 201 -4.56 60.25 -66.54
C PRO A 201 -5.58 61.21 -65.91
N LEU A 202 -6.72 60.69 -65.44
CA LEU A 202 -7.71 61.52 -64.75
C LEU A 202 -7.26 61.71 -63.30
N ASN A 203 -6.64 62.85 -63.02
CA ASN A 203 -6.09 63.17 -61.70
C ASN A 203 -7.20 63.57 -60.72
N GLN A 204 -7.67 62.63 -59.90
CA GLN A 204 -8.59 62.88 -58.78
C GLN A 204 -8.01 62.33 -57.47
N PRO A 205 -6.96 62.96 -56.89
CA PRO A 205 -6.29 62.46 -55.69
C PRO A 205 -7.28 62.09 -54.57
N PRO A 206 -7.22 60.87 -53.99
CA PRO A 206 -6.11 59.90 -54.05
C PRO A 206 -6.12 58.90 -55.23
N MET A 207 -7.06 58.99 -56.17
CA MET A 207 -7.20 58.03 -57.28
C MET A 207 -6.86 58.64 -58.64
N HIS A 208 -5.99 57.96 -59.38
CA HIS A 208 -5.63 58.30 -60.75
C HIS A 208 -6.22 57.24 -61.69
N LEU A 209 -7.23 57.61 -62.48
CA LEU A 209 -7.89 56.68 -63.39
C LEU A 209 -7.13 56.61 -64.72
N ILE A 210 -6.78 55.39 -65.13
CA ILE A 210 -6.25 55.07 -66.47
C ILE A 210 -7.27 54.21 -67.20
N HIS A 211 -7.69 54.66 -68.39
CA HIS A 211 -8.51 53.85 -69.27
C HIS A 211 -7.65 53.08 -70.29
N LEU A 212 -7.70 51.75 -70.24
CA LEU A 212 -7.05 50.83 -71.17
C LEU A 212 -8.09 50.13 -72.06
N LYS A 213 -7.76 49.93 -73.34
CA LYS A 213 -8.55 49.14 -74.29
C LYS A 213 -7.70 48.04 -74.90
N GLU A 214 -8.22 46.82 -74.93
CA GLU A 214 -7.52 45.68 -75.52
C GLU A 214 -7.38 45.88 -77.04
N ILE A 215 -6.15 45.78 -77.56
CA ILE A 215 -5.86 46.16 -78.95
C ILE A 215 -6.23 45.06 -79.93
N THR A 216 -7.14 45.43 -80.83
CA THR A 216 -7.34 44.83 -82.14
C THR A 216 -7.29 46.01 -83.13
N ASP A 217 -6.23 46.09 -83.95
CA ASP A 217 -5.56 47.32 -84.47
C ASP A 217 -6.40 48.38 -85.28
N ASN A 218 -5.94 49.67 -85.31
CA ASN A 218 -6.16 50.84 -86.27
C ASN A 218 -6.37 52.30 -85.64
N SER A 219 -6.14 53.45 -86.37
CA SER A 219 -6.49 54.93 -86.18
C SER A 219 -5.85 55.92 -85.10
N GLU A 220 -5.84 57.31 -85.12
CA GLU A 220 -5.72 58.52 -86.08
C GLU A 220 -5.77 59.98 -85.38
N GLU A 221 -5.35 61.16 -85.97
CA GLU A 221 -5.13 62.55 -85.30
C GLU A 221 -5.23 63.95 -86.13
N PRO A 222 -5.19 65.23 -85.54
CA PRO A 222 -5.59 66.59 -86.12
C PRO A 222 -4.71 67.95 -85.91
N SER A 223 -5.01 69.19 -86.48
CA SER A 223 -4.49 70.60 -86.09
C SER A 223 -4.80 71.93 -86.99
N SER A 224 -4.48 73.23 -86.53
CA SER A 224 -4.32 74.64 -87.21
C SER A 224 -5.48 75.75 -87.27
N THR A 225 -5.44 77.14 -87.50
CA THR A 225 -4.55 78.42 -87.52
C THR A 225 -5.30 79.85 -87.70
N ALA A 226 -4.68 81.09 -87.62
CA ALA A 226 -5.22 82.54 -87.79
C ALA A 226 -4.12 83.70 -88.09
N THR A 227 -4.17 85.09 -88.21
CA THR A 227 -5.01 86.41 -88.09
C THR A 227 -4.35 87.64 -88.94
N SER A 228 -4.46 89.03 -88.96
CA SER A 228 -5.05 90.34 -88.38
C SER A 228 -5.04 91.57 -89.45
N ASN A 229 -5.07 92.96 -89.40
CA ASN A 229 -5.00 94.28 -88.57
C ASN A 229 -5.52 95.55 -89.46
N SER A 230 -5.49 96.95 -89.35
CA SER A 230 -5.24 98.23 -88.50
C SER A 230 -5.78 99.57 -89.27
N ASP A 231 -5.69 100.96 -89.13
CA ASP A 231 -5.00 102.18 -88.44
C ASP A 231 -5.78 103.63 -88.62
N TRP A 232 -5.35 104.85 -88.12
CA TRP A 232 -6.09 106.24 -88.07
C TRP A 232 -5.30 107.66 -88.09
N ILE A 233 -5.92 108.92 -88.03
CA ILE A 233 -5.29 110.34 -88.17
C ILE A 233 -5.82 111.66 -87.37
N VAL A 234 -5.77 112.98 -87.84
CA VAL A 234 -5.75 114.34 -87.05
C VAL A 234 -6.49 115.69 -87.60
N GLY A 235 -7.00 116.70 -86.78
CA GLY A 235 -7.44 118.12 -87.19
C GLY A 235 -7.87 119.29 -86.15
N LYS A 236 -8.12 120.62 -86.52
CA LYS A 236 -8.41 121.89 -85.65
C LYS A 236 -9.22 123.16 -86.22
N LYS A 237 -9.91 124.06 -85.40
CA LYS A 237 -10.58 125.45 -85.67
C LYS A 237 -11.00 126.33 -84.38
N ILE A 238 -11.57 127.59 -84.50
CA ILE A 238 -12.10 128.55 -83.42
C ILE A 238 -13.66 128.84 -83.41
N GLY A 239 -14.28 129.14 -82.25
CA GLY A 239 -15.61 129.82 -82.07
C GLY A 239 -16.24 129.71 -80.65
N GLN A 240 -17.52 130.06 -80.43
CA GLN A 240 -18.40 129.17 -79.62
C GLN A 240 -19.34 128.52 -80.63
N GLY A 241 -19.42 127.19 -80.64
CA GLY A 241 -20.22 126.49 -81.63
C GLY A 241 -19.76 125.06 -81.89
N ILE A 242 -20.28 124.51 -82.99
CA ILE A 242 -20.02 123.15 -83.42
C ILE A 242 -18.83 123.14 -84.38
N PHE A 243 -17.71 122.58 -83.93
CA PHE A 243 -16.55 122.33 -84.75
C PHE A 243 -16.38 120.84 -85.00
N THR A 244 -16.72 120.42 -86.22
CA THR A 244 -16.23 119.15 -86.79
C THR A 244 -14.84 119.38 -87.40
N ASN A 245 -13.85 118.61 -86.94
CA ASN A 245 -12.49 118.61 -87.50
C ASN A 245 -12.34 117.69 -88.72
N ALA A 246 -11.12 117.57 -89.27
CA ALA A 246 -10.86 116.74 -90.44
C ALA A 246 -10.91 115.22 -90.19
N ASN A 247 -11.07 114.79 -88.92
CA ASN A 247 -11.31 113.40 -88.53
C ASN A 247 -12.79 113.08 -88.34
N ASP A 248 -13.67 114.07 -88.43
CA ASP A 248 -15.04 114.09 -87.91
C ASP A 248 -15.20 114.23 -86.37
N ASP A 249 -14.15 114.59 -85.61
CA ASP A 249 -14.32 114.95 -84.19
C ASP A 249 -15.20 116.22 -84.08
N ARG A 250 -16.41 116.07 -83.53
CA ARG A 250 -17.40 117.13 -83.33
C ARG A 250 -17.34 117.66 -81.90
N TYR A 251 -16.64 118.77 -81.69
CA TYR A 251 -16.75 119.54 -80.45
C TYR A 251 -17.94 120.52 -80.51
N GLU A 252 -18.67 120.65 -79.41
CA GLU A 252 -19.79 121.56 -79.21
C GLU A 252 -19.64 122.27 -77.85
N GLY A 253 -19.15 123.51 -77.88
CA GLY A 253 -18.80 124.24 -76.67
C GLY A 253 -18.08 125.55 -76.96
N GLN A 254 -17.30 126.02 -75.98
CA GLN A 254 -16.56 127.28 -76.05
C GLN A 254 -15.12 127.06 -76.55
N PHE A 255 -14.67 127.86 -77.52
CA PHE A 255 -13.25 127.99 -77.85
C PHE A 255 -12.72 129.38 -77.51
N LYS A 256 -11.41 129.44 -77.41
CA LYS A 256 -10.57 130.62 -77.24
C LYS A 256 -9.25 130.33 -77.98
N ASP A 257 -8.86 131.18 -78.94
CA ASP A 257 -7.56 131.10 -79.64
C ASP A 257 -7.29 129.74 -80.34
N ASP A 258 -8.24 129.24 -81.14
CA ASP A 258 -8.30 127.87 -81.73
C ASP A 258 -8.41 126.73 -80.69
N LYS A 259 -8.55 127.01 -79.39
CA LYS A 259 -8.53 126.01 -78.30
C LYS A 259 -9.85 125.82 -77.59
N ARG A 260 -10.24 124.58 -77.32
CA ARG A 260 -11.40 124.23 -76.46
C ARG A 260 -11.18 124.78 -75.04
N HIS A 261 -12.17 125.42 -74.44
CA HIS A 261 -12.07 126.09 -73.13
C HIS A 261 -13.45 126.08 -72.44
N GLY A 262 -13.53 126.35 -71.12
CA GLY A 262 -14.79 126.47 -70.39
C GLY A 262 -15.62 125.18 -70.37
N LYS A 263 -16.96 125.26 -70.35
CA LYS A 263 -17.80 124.06 -70.46
C LYS A 263 -18.03 123.68 -71.92
N GLY A 264 -17.86 122.41 -72.25
CA GLY A 264 -18.10 121.90 -73.60
C GLY A 264 -18.28 120.39 -73.68
N LYS A 265 -19.07 119.97 -74.68
CA LYS A 265 -19.21 118.59 -75.11
C LYS A 265 -18.30 118.31 -76.31
N ILE A 266 -17.88 117.08 -76.47
CA ILE A 266 -17.29 116.56 -77.70
C ILE A 266 -17.86 115.17 -77.97
N ASP A 267 -18.09 114.87 -79.24
CA ASP A 267 -18.16 113.52 -79.78
C ASP A 267 -16.94 113.37 -80.71
N PHE A 268 -15.91 112.66 -80.27
CA PHE A 268 -14.75 112.32 -81.09
C PHE A 268 -15.14 111.25 -82.14
N ALA A 269 -14.47 111.26 -83.29
CA ALA A 269 -14.71 110.29 -84.36
C ALA A 269 -14.13 108.89 -84.07
N SER A 270 -13.23 108.78 -83.09
CA SER A 270 -12.88 107.50 -82.47
C SER A 270 -14.10 106.78 -81.88
N GLY A 271 -15.16 107.54 -81.54
CA GLY A 271 -16.32 107.08 -80.79
C GLY A 271 -16.36 107.62 -79.36
N ASP A 272 -15.23 108.13 -78.84
CA ASP A 272 -15.13 108.75 -77.52
C ASP A 272 -16.02 109.99 -77.42
N LYS A 273 -16.45 110.35 -76.21
CA LYS A 273 -17.28 111.52 -75.92
C LYS A 273 -16.88 112.09 -74.58
N TYR A 274 -16.79 113.40 -74.45
CA TYR A 274 -16.59 114.06 -73.16
C TYR A 274 -17.60 115.19 -72.97
N THR A 275 -18.01 115.45 -71.73
CA THR A 275 -18.82 116.60 -71.34
C THR A 275 -18.38 117.08 -69.96
N GLY A 276 -17.79 118.28 -69.90
CA GLY A 276 -17.25 118.84 -68.65
C GLY A 276 -16.43 120.10 -68.87
N ASP A 277 -15.45 120.35 -67.99
CA ASP A 277 -14.57 121.53 -68.06
C ASP A 277 -13.36 121.32 -68.98
N TRP A 278 -12.99 122.39 -69.67
CA TRP A 278 -11.86 122.48 -70.57
C TRP A 278 -10.99 123.71 -70.25
N ILE A 279 -9.68 123.58 -70.36
CA ILE A 279 -8.75 124.71 -70.40
C ILE A 279 -7.75 124.48 -71.54
N ASP A 280 -7.73 125.39 -72.51
CA ASP A 280 -6.72 125.51 -73.56
C ASP A 280 -6.42 124.20 -74.34
N HIS A 281 -7.48 123.64 -74.94
CA HIS A 281 -7.59 122.32 -75.58
C HIS A 281 -7.78 121.14 -74.62
N LYS A 282 -7.36 121.26 -73.35
CA LYS A 282 -7.30 120.14 -72.41
C LYS A 282 -8.57 119.92 -71.62
N ILE A 283 -8.90 118.67 -71.34
CA ILE A 283 -9.91 118.27 -70.36
C ILE A 283 -9.40 118.52 -68.92
N THR A 284 -10.26 119.02 -68.04
CA THR A 284 -9.93 119.34 -66.64
C THR A 284 -11.19 119.36 -65.75
N GLY A 285 -11.07 119.79 -64.50
CA GLY A 285 -12.20 120.09 -63.61
C GLY A 285 -13.07 118.87 -63.32
N HIS A 286 -14.38 119.00 -63.53
CA HIS A 286 -15.36 117.92 -63.37
C HIS A 286 -16.11 117.64 -64.68
N GLY A 287 -16.21 116.35 -65.04
CA GLY A 287 -16.90 115.93 -66.26
C GLY A 287 -17.21 114.43 -66.33
N VAL A 288 -17.91 114.07 -67.39
CA VAL A 288 -18.22 112.70 -67.79
C VAL A 288 -17.51 112.41 -69.11
N TYR A 289 -16.74 111.33 -69.17
CA TYR A 289 -16.11 110.80 -70.38
C TYR A 289 -16.75 109.44 -70.69
N ILE A 290 -17.26 109.25 -71.90
CA ILE A 290 -17.74 107.97 -72.42
C ILE A 290 -16.76 107.58 -73.52
N TYR A 291 -15.93 106.58 -73.30
CA TYR A 291 -14.93 106.12 -74.24
C TYR A 291 -15.55 105.46 -75.48
N ALA A 292 -14.78 105.28 -76.55
CA ALA A 292 -15.19 104.60 -77.78
C ALA A 292 -15.59 103.13 -77.56
N THR A 293 -14.97 102.49 -76.56
CA THR A 293 -15.36 101.19 -75.98
C THR A 293 -16.74 101.21 -75.33
N GLY A 294 -17.27 102.39 -75.03
CA GLY A 294 -18.48 102.67 -74.29
C GLY A 294 -18.29 102.79 -72.77
N ASP A 295 -17.09 102.55 -72.24
CA ASP A 295 -16.76 102.74 -70.82
C ASP A 295 -17.08 104.19 -70.39
N ARG A 296 -17.54 104.41 -69.16
CA ARG A 296 -18.00 105.72 -68.68
C ARG A 296 -17.30 106.15 -67.39
N TYR A 297 -16.41 107.13 -67.49
CA TYR A 297 -15.89 107.85 -66.33
C TYR A 297 -16.79 109.04 -65.96
N GLU A 298 -16.95 109.29 -64.66
CA GLU A 298 -17.59 110.46 -64.07
C GLU A 298 -16.82 110.89 -62.82
N GLY A 299 -16.19 112.06 -62.85
CA GLY A 299 -15.29 112.46 -61.77
C GLY A 299 -14.45 113.68 -62.07
N GLN A 300 -13.19 113.65 -61.64
CA GLN A 300 -12.24 114.75 -61.73
C GLN A 300 -11.19 114.51 -62.83
N PHE A 301 -10.79 115.59 -63.47
CA PHE A 301 -9.77 115.57 -64.52
C PHE A 301 -8.71 116.64 -64.29
N LYS A 302 -7.51 116.39 -64.81
CA LYS A 302 -6.39 117.33 -64.79
C LYS A 302 -5.51 117.06 -66.01
N ASP A 303 -5.25 118.09 -66.81
CA ASP A 303 -4.33 118.03 -67.94
C ASP A 303 -4.60 116.87 -68.92
N ASP A 304 -5.86 116.75 -69.37
CA ASP A 304 -6.43 115.64 -70.18
C ASP A 304 -6.59 114.29 -69.46
N LYS A 305 -6.03 114.12 -68.28
CA LYS A 305 -5.99 112.85 -67.55
C LYS A 305 -7.09 112.75 -66.49
N VAL A 306 -7.55 111.53 -66.24
CA VAL A 306 -8.39 111.16 -65.09
C VAL A 306 -7.57 111.32 -63.81
N HIS A 307 -8.10 112.05 -62.82
CA HIS A 307 -7.37 112.46 -61.61
C HIS A 307 -8.35 112.61 -60.42
N GLY A 308 -7.84 112.88 -59.22
CA GLY A 308 -8.67 113.25 -58.07
C GLY A 308 -9.62 112.12 -57.62
N LYS A 309 -10.91 112.41 -57.44
CA LYS A 309 -11.94 111.40 -57.15
C LYS A 309 -12.93 111.22 -58.29
N GLY A 310 -13.28 109.96 -58.58
CA GLY A 310 -14.25 109.63 -59.62
C GLY A 310 -14.67 108.18 -59.67
N LYS A 311 -15.72 107.95 -60.44
CA LYS A 311 -16.38 106.67 -60.70
C LYS A 311 -16.19 106.28 -62.17
N MET A 312 -15.86 105.02 -62.41
CA MET A 312 -15.84 104.42 -63.75
C MET A 312 -16.91 103.33 -63.79
N ASP A 313 -17.74 103.32 -64.83
CA ASP A 313 -18.61 102.21 -65.22
C ASP A 313 -18.08 101.64 -66.54
N TYR A 314 -17.38 100.52 -66.49
CA TYR A 314 -16.83 99.86 -67.68
C TYR A 314 -17.93 99.07 -68.43
N VAL A 315 -17.81 98.94 -69.75
CA VAL A 315 -18.79 98.27 -70.62
C VAL A 315 -18.82 96.75 -70.47
N ASN A 316 -17.73 96.14 -69.99
CA ASN A 316 -17.76 94.74 -69.58
C ASN A 316 -18.76 94.50 -68.42
N GLY A 317 -18.99 95.51 -67.57
CA GLY A 317 -19.85 95.48 -66.39
C GLY A 317 -19.15 95.93 -65.10
N ASP A 318 -17.81 96.03 -65.11
CA ASP A 318 -16.99 96.42 -63.97
C ASP A 318 -17.25 97.88 -63.54
N LYS A 319 -17.06 98.21 -62.27
CA LYS A 319 -17.29 99.55 -61.73
C LYS A 319 -16.25 99.90 -60.67
N TYR A 320 -15.49 100.97 -60.88
CA TYR A 320 -14.63 101.56 -59.84
C TYR A 320 -15.25 102.82 -59.24
N THR A 321 -15.00 103.11 -57.97
CA THR A 321 -15.26 104.41 -57.33
C THR A 321 -14.20 104.66 -56.26
N GLY A 322 -13.38 105.69 -56.44
CA GLY A 322 -12.28 106.00 -55.53
C GLY A 322 -11.40 107.12 -56.06
N ASN A 323 -10.10 107.07 -55.77
CA ASN A 323 -9.15 108.10 -56.21
C ASN A 323 -8.31 107.65 -57.42
N TRP A 324 -7.85 108.64 -58.16
CA TRP A 324 -7.12 108.51 -59.40
C TRP A 324 -5.95 109.49 -59.42
N ILE A 325 -4.81 109.08 -59.96
CA ILE A 325 -3.72 109.97 -60.34
C ILE A 325 -3.30 109.60 -61.75
N ASP A 326 -3.44 110.56 -62.65
CA ASP A 326 -2.87 110.58 -64.00
C ASP A 326 -3.21 109.33 -64.84
N ASP A 327 -4.51 109.02 -64.89
CA ASP A 327 -5.19 107.85 -65.49
C ASP A 327 -5.08 106.53 -64.71
N LYS A 328 -4.41 106.50 -63.55
CA LYS A 328 -4.31 105.30 -62.73
C LYS A 328 -5.18 105.34 -61.47
N ILE A 329 -5.87 104.24 -61.18
CA ILE A 329 -6.54 103.95 -59.92
C ILE A 329 -5.51 103.91 -58.77
N THR A 330 -5.77 104.62 -57.67
CA THR A 330 -4.81 104.76 -56.55
C THR A 330 -5.46 105.19 -55.22
N GLY A 331 -4.79 104.89 -54.10
CA GLY A 331 -5.30 105.16 -52.76
C GLY A 331 -6.56 104.33 -52.46
N HIS A 332 -7.43 104.81 -51.56
CA HIS A 332 -8.63 104.06 -51.19
C HIS A 332 -9.75 104.13 -52.25
N GLY A 333 -10.31 102.99 -52.62
CA GLY A 333 -11.50 102.90 -53.47
C GLY A 333 -12.26 101.57 -53.34
N VAL A 334 -13.39 101.51 -54.03
CA VAL A 334 -14.24 100.32 -54.18
C VAL A 334 -14.23 99.91 -55.65
N TYR A 335 -13.98 98.64 -55.93
CA TYR A 335 -14.09 98.03 -57.26
C TYR A 335 -15.14 96.92 -57.20
N ILE A 336 -16.13 96.96 -58.08
CA ILE A 336 -17.16 95.93 -58.24
C ILE A 336 -16.95 95.33 -59.62
N TYR A 337 -16.53 94.08 -59.69
CA TYR A 337 -16.31 93.37 -60.95
C TYR A 337 -17.64 92.90 -61.56
N THR A 338 -17.62 92.57 -62.85
CA THR A 338 -18.76 92.14 -63.67
C THR A 338 -19.40 90.85 -63.15
N ASN A 339 -18.59 89.94 -62.60
CA ASN A 339 -19.06 88.74 -61.93
C ASN A 339 -19.75 89.04 -60.57
N GLY A 340 -19.68 90.29 -60.11
CA GLY A 340 -20.23 90.85 -58.88
C GLY A 340 -19.27 90.88 -57.69
N ASP A 341 -18.03 90.39 -57.82
CA ASP A 341 -17.03 90.46 -56.75
C ASP A 341 -16.76 91.92 -56.36
N ARG A 342 -16.58 92.20 -55.06
CA ARG A 342 -16.43 93.57 -54.55
C ARG A 342 -15.17 93.73 -53.71
N TYR A 343 -14.17 94.41 -54.25
CA TYR A 343 -13.02 94.91 -53.50
C TYR A 343 -13.30 96.28 -52.88
N GLU A 344 -12.79 96.51 -51.67
CA GLU A 344 -12.79 97.78 -50.94
C GLU A 344 -11.47 97.89 -50.17
N GLY A 345 -10.59 98.80 -50.58
CA GLY A 345 -9.23 98.82 -50.05
C GLY A 345 -8.34 99.84 -50.75
N GLN A 346 -7.03 99.66 -50.57
CA GLN A 346 -6.00 100.49 -51.16
C GLN A 346 -5.59 99.98 -52.54
N PHE A 347 -5.26 100.91 -53.44
CA PHE A 347 -4.77 100.66 -54.78
C PHE A 347 -3.47 101.42 -55.01
N LYS A 348 -2.65 100.88 -55.91
CA LYS A 348 -1.42 101.51 -56.37
C LYS A 348 -1.20 101.14 -57.84
N ASP A 349 -1.02 102.13 -58.70
CA ASP A 349 -0.72 101.95 -60.12
C ASP A 349 -1.73 101.02 -60.87
N ASN A 350 -3.01 101.11 -60.50
CA ASN A 350 -4.15 100.24 -60.85
C ASN A 350 -4.34 98.94 -60.05
N ASN A 351 -3.30 98.42 -59.40
CA ASN A 351 -3.35 97.11 -58.74
C ASN A 351 -3.84 97.24 -57.30
N MET A 352 -4.50 96.20 -56.76
CA MET A 352 -4.84 96.09 -55.34
C MET A 352 -3.55 96.00 -54.51
N HIS A 353 -3.42 96.83 -53.48
CA HIS A 353 -2.17 97.02 -52.73
C HIS A 353 -2.46 97.43 -51.28
N GLY A 354 -1.51 97.30 -50.36
CA GLY A 354 -1.70 97.75 -48.96
C GLY A 354 -2.82 97.00 -48.24
N LYS A 355 -3.66 97.69 -47.46
CA LYS A 355 -4.80 97.06 -46.76
C LYS A 355 -6.08 97.10 -47.59
N GLY A 356 -6.74 95.94 -47.71
CA GLY A 356 -8.01 95.83 -48.42
C GLY A 356 -8.83 94.59 -48.08
N LYS A 357 -10.13 94.70 -48.36
CA LYS A 357 -11.16 93.68 -48.18
C LYS A 357 -11.77 93.33 -49.54
N ILE A 358 -12.04 92.05 -49.79
CA ILE A 358 -12.82 91.60 -50.95
C ILE A 358 -13.94 90.68 -50.49
N ASP A 359 -15.14 90.90 -51.01
CA ASP A 359 -16.27 89.98 -50.91
C ASP A 359 -16.47 89.35 -52.30
N TYR A 360 -16.24 88.04 -52.43
CA TYR A 360 -16.46 87.30 -53.67
C TYR A 360 -17.91 86.80 -53.76
N VAL A 361 -18.49 86.76 -54.96
CA VAL A 361 -19.87 86.31 -55.20
C VAL A 361 -20.08 84.83 -54.93
N ASN A 362 -19.02 84.02 -55.01
CA ASN A 362 -19.07 82.63 -54.57
C ASN A 362 -19.29 82.47 -53.04
N GLY A 363 -19.22 83.56 -52.27
CA GLY A 363 -19.40 83.59 -50.81
C GLY A 363 -18.11 83.73 -50.01
N ASN A 364 -16.94 83.55 -50.65
CA ASN A 364 -15.64 83.76 -50.01
C ASN A 364 -15.42 85.25 -49.69
N LYS A 365 -14.61 85.55 -48.68
CA LYS A 365 -14.24 86.91 -48.28
C LYS A 365 -12.80 86.92 -47.78
N TYR A 366 -12.01 87.92 -48.17
CA TYR A 366 -10.69 88.17 -47.58
C TYR A 366 -10.61 89.58 -47.01
N THR A 367 -9.79 89.78 -45.97
CA THR A 367 -9.44 91.10 -45.43
C THR A 367 -8.03 91.04 -44.87
N GLY A 368 -7.10 91.83 -45.42
CA GLY A 368 -5.69 91.76 -45.03
C GLY A 368 -4.75 92.59 -45.93
N ASP A 369 -3.51 92.14 -46.07
CA ASP A 369 -2.47 92.76 -46.89
C ASP A 369 -2.52 92.27 -48.35
N TRP A 370 -2.31 93.22 -49.26
CA TRP A 370 -2.21 93.02 -50.70
C TRP A 370 -0.90 93.64 -51.20
N ILE A 371 -0.21 92.96 -52.11
CA ILE A 371 0.84 93.56 -52.92
C ILE A 371 0.57 93.15 -54.36
N ASP A 372 0.30 94.15 -55.20
CA ASP A 372 0.22 94.05 -56.66
C ASP A 372 -0.72 92.89 -57.08
N ASP A 373 -1.98 93.04 -56.70
CA ASP A 373 -3.11 92.11 -56.87
C ASP A 373 -3.02 90.77 -56.11
N ASN A 374 -1.92 90.51 -55.42
CA ASN A 374 -1.72 89.27 -54.67
C ASN A 374 -1.99 89.43 -53.17
N ILE A 375 -2.81 88.54 -52.62
CA ILE A 375 -3.02 88.35 -51.18
C ILE A 375 -1.69 87.90 -50.54
N THR A 376 -1.30 88.59 -49.47
CA THR A 376 0.02 88.45 -48.82
C THR A 376 -0.05 88.87 -47.34
N GLY A 377 1.10 89.03 -46.68
CA GLY A 377 1.23 89.63 -45.34
C GLY A 377 0.37 88.93 -44.28
N GLN A 378 -0.46 89.69 -43.56
CA GLN A 378 -1.39 89.19 -42.54
C GLN A 378 -2.85 89.45 -42.98
N GLY A 379 -3.69 88.42 -42.89
CA GLY A 379 -5.10 88.56 -43.23
C GLY A 379 -6.03 87.49 -42.62
N VAL A 380 -7.32 87.70 -42.85
CA VAL A 380 -8.41 86.78 -42.52
C VAL A 380 -9.10 86.39 -43.82
N TYR A 381 -9.23 85.09 -44.09
CA TYR A 381 -10.01 84.54 -45.19
C TYR A 381 -11.19 83.75 -44.63
N ILE A 382 -12.41 84.05 -45.06
CA ILE A 382 -13.63 83.32 -44.75
C ILE A 382 -14.08 82.67 -46.04
N TYR A 383 -14.08 81.35 -46.10
CA TYR A 383 -14.53 80.58 -47.26
C TYR A 383 -16.06 80.44 -47.24
N ALA A 384 -16.67 80.25 -48.42
CA ALA A 384 -18.12 80.15 -48.57
C ALA A 384 -18.77 78.97 -47.83
N ASN A 385 -17.99 77.92 -47.51
CA ASN A 385 -18.41 76.80 -46.68
C ASN A 385 -18.44 77.13 -45.17
N GLY A 386 -17.94 78.31 -44.76
CA GLY A 386 -17.86 78.77 -43.37
C GLY A 386 -16.48 78.57 -42.71
N ASP A 387 -15.50 77.97 -43.39
CA ASP A 387 -14.13 77.87 -42.86
C ASP A 387 -13.52 79.28 -42.73
N ARG A 388 -12.78 79.54 -41.64
CA ARG A 388 -12.15 80.84 -41.37
C ARG A 388 -10.67 80.67 -41.05
N TYR A 389 -9.81 81.08 -41.98
CA TYR A 389 -8.37 81.25 -41.73
C TYR A 389 -8.06 82.66 -41.22
N GLU A 390 -7.06 82.76 -40.34
CA GLU A 390 -6.48 83.98 -39.81
C GLU A 390 -4.97 83.75 -39.62
N GLY A 391 -4.15 84.52 -40.35
CA GLY A 391 -2.70 84.34 -40.33
C GLY A 391 -1.99 84.89 -41.56
N GLN A 392 -0.84 84.29 -41.86
CA GLN A 392 0.07 84.75 -42.90
C GLN A 392 -0.29 84.22 -44.29
N PHE A 393 -0.13 85.08 -45.30
CA PHE A 393 -0.33 84.73 -46.70
C PHE A 393 0.90 85.04 -47.55
N LYS A 394 1.06 84.31 -48.64
CA LYS A 394 2.09 84.56 -49.65
C LYS A 394 1.59 84.09 -51.02
N ASN A 395 1.62 84.99 -52.00
CA ASN A 395 1.20 84.71 -53.38
C ASN A 395 -0.19 84.03 -53.45
N ASN A 396 -1.14 84.58 -52.70
CA ASN A 396 -2.52 84.10 -52.49
C ASN A 396 -2.71 82.83 -51.64
N ASN A 397 -1.65 82.11 -51.27
CA ASN A 397 -1.75 80.90 -50.45
C ASN A 397 -1.55 81.18 -48.95
N MET A 398 -2.19 80.38 -48.09
CA MET A 398 -1.90 80.23 -46.68
C MET A 398 -0.43 79.79 -46.48
N HIS A 399 0.32 80.54 -45.68
CA HIS A 399 1.77 80.35 -45.52
C HIS A 399 2.20 80.77 -44.10
N GLY A 400 3.44 80.45 -43.69
CA GLY A 400 3.98 80.91 -42.40
C GLY A 400 3.16 80.45 -41.19
N LYS A 401 2.89 81.34 -40.23
CA LYS A 401 2.04 81.04 -39.06
C LYS A 401 0.59 81.44 -39.31
N GLY A 402 -0.34 80.53 -39.02
CA GLY A 402 -1.77 80.83 -39.10
C GLY A 402 -2.67 79.80 -38.41
N LYS A 403 -3.91 80.23 -38.17
CA LYS A 403 -4.97 79.47 -37.52
C LYS A 403 -6.17 79.37 -38.45
N ILE A 404 -6.77 78.19 -38.55
CA ILE A 404 -8.05 77.96 -39.22
C ILE A 404 -9.07 77.39 -38.23
N ASP A 405 -10.28 77.96 -38.22
CA ASP A 405 -11.47 77.33 -37.65
C ASP A 405 -12.27 76.76 -38.83
N PHE A 406 -12.45 75.45 -38.90
CA PHE A 406 -13.26 74.80 -39.93
C PHE A 406 -14.74 74.86 -39.55
N ALA A 407 -15.63 75.02 -40.53
CA ALA A 407 -17.08 74.94 -40.38
C ALA A 407 -17.56 73.58 -39.85
N SER A 408 -16.78 72.53 -40.10
CA SER A 408 -16.97 71.19 -39.53
C SER A 408 -16.74 71.10 -38.01
N GLY A 409 -16.27 72.19 -37.37
CA GLY A 409 -15.96 72.26 -35.94
C GLY A 409 -14.50 71.97 -35.58
N GLY A 410 -13.72 71.43 -36.53
CA GLY A 410 -12.27 71.25 -36.38
C GLY A 410 -11.52 72.60 -36.34
N LYS A 411 -10.31 72.63 -35.78
CA LYS A 411 -9.47 73.83 -35.69
C LYS A 411 -7.99 73.46 -35.79
N TYR A 412 -7.20 74.19 -36.56
CA TYR A 412 -5.74 74.04 -36.57
C TYR A 412 -5.05 75.38 -36.29
N SER A 413 -3.91 75.36 -35.61
CA SER A 413 -3.04 76.51 -35.40
C SER A 413 -1.59 76.04 -35.45
N GLY A 414 -0.80 76.54 -36.40
CA GLY A 414 0.57 76.07 -36.61
C GLY A 414 1.27 76.68 -37.83
N ASP A 415 2.24 75.94 -38.38
CA ASP A 415 2.95 76.30 -39.60
C ASP A 415 2.20 75.85 -40.86
N TRP A 416 2.25 76.70 -41.89
CA TRP A 416 1.69 76.48 -43.21
C TRP A 416 2.75 76.72 -44.28
N ILE A 417 2.79 75.87 -45.30
CA ILE A 417 3.46 76.16 -46.56
C ILE A 417 2.48 75.76 -47.66
N ASP A 418 2.07 76.77 -48.43
CA ASP A 418 1.34 76.64 -49.69
C ASP A 418 0.13 75.70 -49.56
N GLU A 419 -0.89 76.19 -48.84
CA GLU A 419 -2.13 75.49 -48.44
C GLU A 419 -1.97 74.28 -47.49
N ASN A 420 -0.74 73.83 -47.21
CA ASN A 420 -0.51 72.59 -46.45
C ASN A 420 -0.03 72.87 -45.01
N MET A 421 -0.65 72.18 -44.05
CA MET A 421 -0.19 72.18 -42.66
C MET A 421 1.15 71.44 -42.57
N THR A 422 2.11 72.06 -41.92
CA THR A 422 3.50 71.62 -41.84
C THR A 422 4.11 71.99 -40.48
N GLY A 423 5.44 71.89 -40.34
CA GLY A 423 6.18 72.40 -39.18
C GLY A 423 5.64 71.89 -37.85
N GLN A 424 5.35 72.80 -36.91
CA GLN A 424 4.74 72.51 -35.61
C GLN A 424 3.33 73.09 -35.54
N GLY A 425 2.36 72.30 -35.08
CA GLY A 425 0.99 72.79 -34.91
C GLY A 425 0.15 72.01 -33.90
N VAL A 426 -0.99 72.60 -33.55
CA VAL A 426 -2.05 72.01 -32.72
C VAL A 426 -3.29 71.87 -33.59
N TYR A 427 -3.84 70.66 -33.69
CA TYR A 427 -5.10 70.37 -34.37
C TYR A 427 -6.12 69.85 -33.35
N ILE A 428 -7.23 70.56 -33.18
CA ILE A 428 -8.40 70.10 -32.42
C ILE A 428 -9.41 69.59 -33.44
N TYR A 429 -9.77 68.31 -33.36
CA TYR A 429 -10.73 67.68 -34.25
C TYR A 429 -12.17 67.95 -33.76
N ALA A 430 -13.14 67.88 -34.67
CA ALA A 430 -14.56 68.15 -34.38
C ALA A 430 -15.17 67.21 -33.32
N ASN A 431 -14.59 66.01 -33.13
CA ASN A 431 -14.97 65.06 -32.08
C ASN A 431 -14.35 65.38 -30.70
N GLY A 432 -13.48 66.39 -30.59
CA GLY A 432 -12.76 66.75 -29.37
C GLY A 432 -11.36 66.14 -29.22
N ASP A 433 -10.88 65.31 -30.15
CA ASP A 433 -9.47 64.89 -30.15
C ASP A 433 -8.56 66.11 -30.35
N ARG A 434 -7.35 66.08 -29.76
CA ARG A 434 -6.34 67.15 -29.88
C ARG A 434 -4.96 66.56 -30.18
N TYR A 435 -4.46 66.81 -31.38
CA TYR A 435 -3.06 66.57 -31.73
C TYR A 435 -2.21 67.82 -31.48
N GLU A 436 -0.97 67.63 -31.07
CA GLU A 436 0.04 68.66 -30.84
C GLU A 436 1.42 68.08 -31.21
N GLY A 437 2.06 68.64 -32.24
CA GLY A 437 3.33 68.14 -32.75
C GLY A 437 3.56 68.45 -34.21
N GLN A 438 4.39 67.64 -34.86
CA GLN A 438 4.85 67.92 -36.21
C GLN A 438 3.84 67.53 -37.29
N PHE A 439 3.74 68.35 -38.33
CA PHE A 439 2.97 68.06 -39.55
C PHE A 439 3.87 68.03 -40.77
N GLN A 440 3.50 67.21 -41.75
CA GLN A 440 4.08 67.21 -43.09
C GLN A 440 2.96 66.89 -44.09
N ASN A 441 2.78 67.74 -45.10
CA ASN A 441 1.76 67.59 -46.16
C ASN A 441 0.36 67.29 -45.57
N SER A 442 -0.04 68.11 -44.60
CA SER A 442 -1.30 68.03 -43.84
C SER A 442 -1.54 66.72 -43.08
N LYS A 443 -0.48 65.95 -42.79
CA LYS A 443 -0.53 64.70 -42.02
C LYS A 443 0.41 64.77 -40.82
N LYS A 444 -0.02 64.21 -39.68
CA LYS A 444 0.80 64.05 -38.45
C LYS A 444 2.11 63.31 -38.79
N HIS A 445 3.23 63.86 -38.37
CA HIS A 445 4.59 63.37 -38.64
C HIS A 445 5.47 63.53 -37.39
N GLY A 446 6.68 62.96 -37.42
CA GLY A 446 7.73 63.20 -36.43
C GLY A 446 7.30 62.94 -34.99
N LYS A 447 7.76 63.75 -34.03
CA LYS A 447 7.28 63.67 -32.65
C LYS A 447 5.95 64.41 -32.51
N GLY A 448 4.98 63.76 -31.87
CA GLY A 448 3.71 64.41 -31.54
C GLY A 448 2.88 63.68 -30.50
N LYS A 449 2.10 64.48 -29.76
CA LYS A 449 1.15 64.08 -28.73
C LYS A 449 -0.27 64.11 -29.29
N MET A 450 -1.08 63.13 -28.91
CA MET A 450 -2.52 63.11 -29.16
C MET A 450 -3.22 62.91 -27.82
N ASP A 451 -4.07 63.86 -27.42
CA ASP A 451 -5.08 63.68 -26.39
C ASP A 451 -6.39 63.32 -27.10
N TYR A 452 -6.97 62.16 -26.84
CA TYR A 452 -8.22 61.74 -27.47
C TYR A 452 -9.43 62.15 -26.61
N ALA A 453 -10.59 62.39 -27.24
CA ALA A 453 -11.83 62.78 -26.57
C ALA A 453 -12.34 61.73 -25.56
N ASN A 454 -12.04 60.45 -25.80
CA ASN A 454 -12.31 59.35 -24.87
C ASN A 454 -11.39 59.32 -23.63
N ARG A 455 -10.43 60.25 -23.52
CA ARG A 455 -9.35 60.36 -22.52
C ARG A 455 -8.15 59.42 -22.70
N ASP A 456 -8.05 58.69 -23.81
CA ASP A 456 -6.78 58.09 -24.20
C ASP A 456 -5.74 59.18 -24.51
N ARG A 457 -4.45 58.85 -24.43
CA ARG A 457 -3.34 59.74 -24.78
C ARG A 457 -2.20 58.95 -25.43
N TYR A 458 -1.70 59.44 -26.56
CA TYR A 458 -0.43 59.00 -27.15
C TYR A 458 0.61 60.12 -27.10
N SER A 459 1.88 59.76 -26.96
CA SER A 459 3.03 60.65 -27.22
C SER A 459 4.17 59.82 -27.79
N GLY A 460 4.62 60.12 -29.01
CA GLY A 460 5.62 59.29 -29.70
C GLY A 460 5.85 59.70 -31.16
N ASP A 461 6.41 58.77 -31.94
CA ASP A 461 6.67 58.96 -33.37
C ASP A 461 5.43 58.76 -34.24
N TRP A 462 5.26 59.62 -35.23
CA TRP A 462 4.23 59.54 -36.26
C TRP A 462 4.87 59.56 -37.64
N ILE A 463 4.39 58.72 -38.56
CA ILE A 463 4.70 58.83 -39.99
C ILE A 463 3.40 58.77 -40.78
N ASN A 464 3.18 59.79 -41.62
CA ASN A 464 2.06 59.88 -42.55
C ASN A 464 0.68 59.62 -41.89
N GLY A 465 0.48 60.16 -40.68
CA GLY A 465 -0.78 60.06 -39.92
C GLY A 465 -0.87 58.90 -38.91
N LYS A 466 0.02 57.89 -38.98
CA LYS A 466 0.02 56.69 -38.13
C LYS A 466 1.10 56.73 -37.04
N LYS A 467 0.84 56.11 -35.88
CA LYS A 467 1.85 55.87 -34.83
C LYS A 467 2.90 54.87 -35.32
N THR A 468 4.15 55.13 -35.00
CA THR A 468 5.32 54.32 -35.37
C THR A 468 6.42 54.48 -34.30
N GLY A 469 7.65 54.03 -34.59
CA GLY A 469 8.84 54.35 -33.80
C GLY A 469 8.68 53.99 -32.32
N GLN A 470 9.06 54.90 -31.42
CA GLN A 470 8.87 54.77 -29.98
C GLN A 470 7.74 55.68 -29.49
N GLY A 471 6.90 55.18 -28.58
CA GLY A 471 5.87 56.01 -27.95
C GLY A 471 5.29 55.45 -26.66
N ILE A 472 4.63 56.34 -25.92
CA ILE A 472 3.83 56.04 -24.74
C ILE A 472 2.36 56.16 -25.13
N PHE A 473 1.55 55.15 -24.82
CA PHE A 473 0.09 55.21 -24.94
C PHE A 473 -0.53 54.95 -23.56
N SER A 474 -1.16 55.97 -22.99
CA SER A 474 -1.99 55.88 -21.79
C SER A 474 -3.45 55.73 -22.20
N PHE A 475 -4.09 54.66 -21.76
CA PHE A 475 -5.49 54.37 -22.04
C PHE A 475 -6.40 55.03 -21.00
N ALA A 476 -7.66 55.31 -21.35
CA ALA A 476 -8.65 55.93 -20.47
C ALA A 476 -8.98 55.09 -19.21
N ASN A 477 -8.77 53.77 -19.27
CA ASN A 477 -8.87 52.85 -18.13
C ASN A 477 -7.69 52.93 -17.15
N ARG A 478 -6.66 53.74 -17.47
CA ARG A 478 -5.35 53.91 -16.79
C ARG A 478 -4.25 52.89 -17.13
N ASP A 479 -4.46 51.98 -18.08
CA ASP A 479 -3.34 51.20 -18.63
C ASP A 479 -2.31 52.15 -19.29
N ARG A 480 -1.02 51.79 -19.27
CA ARG A 480 0.08 52.59 -19.84
C ARG A 480 1.05 51.68 -20.58
N TYR A 481 0.99 51.68 -21.91
CA TYR A 481 2.03 51.10 -22.76
C TYR A 481 3.16 52.10 -23.02
N GLU A 482 4.39 51.59 -23.10
CA GLU A 482 5.61 52.33 -23.42
C GLU A 482 6.53 51.42 -24.23
N GLY A 483 6.76 51.76 -25.50
CA GLY A 483 7.55 50.93 -26.41
C GLY A 483 7.28 51.19 -27.87
N GLN A 484 7.59 50.21 -28.71
CA GLN A 484 7.59 50.38 -30.15
C GLN A 484 6.19 50.27 -30.79
N PHE A 485 5.95 51.09 -31.80
CA PHE A 485 4.73 51.05 -32.62
C PHE A 485 5.07 50.79 -34.09
N LYS A 486 4.15 50.13 -34.79
CA LYS A 486 4.17 49.97 -36.24
C LYS A 486 2.74 49.92 -36.76
N ASP A 487 2.42 50.80 -37.70
CA ASP A 487 1.08 50.94 -38.29
C ASP A 487 -0.04 51.00 -37.22
N ASP A 488 0.11 51.93 -36.26
CA ASP A 488 -0.78 52.16 -35.11
C ASP A 488 -0.85 51.04 -34.05
N LYS A 489 -0.20 49.89 -34.28
CA LYS A 489 -0.20 48.73 -33.37
C LYS A 489 1.08 48.63 -32.56
N ARG A 490 0.99 48.13 -31.32
CA ARG A 490 2.17 47.78 -30.49
C ARG A 490 3.01 46.72 -31.22
N HIS A 491 4.32 46.89 -31.21
CA HIS A 491 5.27 46.06 -31.97
C HIS A 491 6.62 46.01 -31.24
N GLY A 492 7.54 45.13 -31.66
CA GLY A 492 8.92 45.09 -31.16
C GLY A 492 9.01 45.00 -29.63
N LYS A 493 10.00 45.65 -29.01
CA LYS A 493 10.11 45.69 -27.54
C LYS A 493 9.16 46.75 -26.95
N GLY A 494 8.44 46.39 -25.88
CA GLY A 494 7.64 47.34 -25.12
C GLY A 494 7.12 46.81 -23.79
N LYS A 495 6.88 47.75 -22.88
CA LYS A 495 6.30 47.56 -21.54
C LYS A 495 4.83 47.99 -21.52
N ILE A 496 4.01 47.35 -20.71
CA ILE A 496 2.70 47.85 -20.30
C ILE A 496 2.55 47.72 -18.80
N ASP A 497 2.13 48.79 -18.14
CA ASP A 497 1.57 48.77 -16.80
C ASP A 497 0.04 48.75 -16.95
N TYR A 498 -0.64 47.80 -16.32
CA TYR A 498 -2.09 47.67 -16.35
C TYR A 498 -2.73 48.32 -15.12
N ALA A 499 -3.96 48.82 -15.27
CA ALA A 499 -4.70 49.52 -14.21
C ALA A 499 -5.08 48.62 -13.02
N ASN A 500 -5.10 47.29 -13.20
CA ASN A 500 -5.28 46.31 -12.13
C ASN A 500 -4.02 46.09 -11.26
N GLY A 501 -2.86 46.62 -11.67
CA GLY A 501 -1.56 46.45 -11.03
C GLY A 501 -0.61 45.47 -11.73
N ASP A 502 -1.09 44.70 -12.71
CA ASP A 502 -0.25 43.82 -13.52
C ASP A 502 0.75 44.64 -14.38
N ARG A 503 1.85 44.02 -14.78
CA ARG A 503 2.85 44.60 -15.68
C ARG A 503 3.39 43.56 -16.64
N TYR A 504 3.63 43.92 -17.89
CA TYR A 504 4.37 43.10 -18.85
C TYR A 504 5.51 43.91 -19.48
N SER A 505 6.63 43.27 -19.78
CA SER A 505 7.73 43.83 -20.57
C SER A 505 8.35 42.75 -21.46
N GLY A 506 8.32 42.92 -22.77
CA GLY A 506 8.79 41.89 -23.71
C GLY A 506 8.56 42.23 -25.18
N ASP A 507 8.54 41.21 -26.04
CA ASP A 507 8.27 41.36 -27.47
C ASP A 507 6.77 41.44 -27.79
N TRP A 508 6.44 42.24 -28.81
CA TRP A 508 5.10 42.44 -29.33
C TRP A 508 5.04 42.25 -30.84
N ILE A 509 4.01 41.57 -31.33
CA ILE A 509 3.70 41.49 -32.75
C ILE A 509 2.21 41.72 -32.97
N VAL A 510 1.87 42.69 -33.83
CA VAL A 510 0.49 43.08 -34.17
C VAL A 510 -0.38 43.25 -32.91
N ALA A 511 0.14 43.96 -31.91
CA ALA A 511 -0.45 44.20 -30.59
C ALA A 511 -0.67 43.00 -29.65
N LYS A 512 -0.21 41.78 -30.00
CA LYS A 512 -0.12 40.61 -29.10
C LYS A 512 1.26 40.48 -28.46
N LYS A 513 1.36 39.96 -27.22
CA LYS A 513 2.64 39.56 -26.61
C LYS A 513 3.21 38.33 -27.34
N THR A 514 4.51 38.28 -27.53
CA THR A 514 5.24 37.20 -28.20
C THR A 514 6.69 37.12 -27.68
N GLY A 515 7.54 36.28 -28.28
CA GLY A 515 8.99 36.29 -28.06
C GLY A 515 9.37 36.09 -26.60
N GLN A 516 10.32 36.88 -26.09
CA GLN A 516 10.77 36.82 -24.69
C GLN A 516 10.18 37.97 -23.88
N GLY A 517 9.71 37.70 -22.67
CA GLY A 517 9.21 38.73 -21.77
C GLY A 517 9.09 38.34 -20.30
N VAL A 518 8.74 39.34 -19.49
CA VAL A 518 8.45 39.22 -18.05
C VAL A 518 7.02 39.71 -17.82
N TYR A 519 6.22 38.94 -17.07
CA TYR A 519 4.89 39.33 -16.61
C TYR A 519 4.85 39.30 -15.08
N ILE A 520 4.54 40.44 -14.46
CA ILE A 520 4.35 40.58 -13.01
C ILE A 520 2.87 40.80 -12.78
N TYR A 521 2.23 39.89 -12.05
CA TYR A 521 0.83 40.04 -11.62
C TYR A 521 0.74 40.98 -10.41
N ALA A 522 -0.42 41.62 -10.25
CA ALA A 522 -0.73 42.50 -9.12
C ALA A 522 -0.65 41.80 -7.75
N ASN A 523 -0.80 40.47 -7.72
CA ASN A 523 -0.64 39.66 -6.50
C ASN A 523 0.83 39.38 -6.13
N GLY A 524 1.80 39.73 -6.97
CA GLY A 524 3.23 39.48 -6.76
C GLY A 524 3.83 38.34 -7.59
N ASN A 525 3.03 37.49 -8.24
CA ASN A 525 3.55 36.42 -9.11
C ASN A 525 4.36 37.02 -10.27
N ARG A 526 5.54 36.47 -10.58
CA ARG A 526 6.45 36.96 -11.65
C ARG A 526 6.81 35.83 -12.59
N TYR A 527 6.23 35.81 -13.80
CA TYR A 527 6.66 34.98 -14.92
C TYR A 527 7.79 35.66 -15.70
N GLU A 528 8.75 34.89 -16.20
CA GLU A 528 9.84 35.28 -17.10
C GLU A 528 10.14 34.13 -18.07
N GLY A 529 9.95 34.36 -19.37
CA GLY A 529 10.06 33.31 -20.38
C GLY A 529 9.40 33.67 -21.70
N GLN A 530 9.07 32.64 -22.48
CA GLN A 530 8.54 32.79 -23.83
C GLN A 530 7.03 33.04 -23.87
N PHE A 531 6.60 33.85 -24.84
CA PHE A 531 5.20 34.18 -25.08
C PHE A 531 4.78 33.84 -26.50
N LYS A 532 3.52 33.44 -26.66
CA LYS A 532 2.87 33.25 -27.97
C LYS A 532 1.42 33.68 -27.89
N ASP A 533 0.99 34.54 -28.82
CA ASP A 533 -0.40 35.00 -28.94
C ASP A 533 -1.03 35.56 -27.64
N ASN A 534 -0.21 36.20 -26.79
CA ASN A 534 -0.47 36.69 -25.42
C ASN A 534 -0.30 35.69 -24.25
N ASN A 535 -0.21 34.39 -24.53
CA ASN A 535 -0.08 33.32 -23.54
C ASN A 535 1.39 33.03 -23.18
N PHE A 536 1.64 32.43 -22.01
CA PHE A 536 2.92 31.77 -21.72
C PHE A 536 3.07 30.52 -22.61
N HIS A 537 4.25 30.32 -23.18
CA HIS A 537 4.56 29.24 -24.13
C HIS A 537 6.05 28.88 -24.04
N GLY A 538 6.49 27.78 -24.66
CA GLY A 538 7.91 27.41 -24.71
C GLY A 538 8.52 27.26 -23.31
N THR A 539 9.79 27.64 -23.14
CA THR A 539 10.44 27.60 -21.82
C THR A 539 10.21 28.88 -21.02
N GLY A 540 9.95 28.74 -19.71
CA GLY A 540 9.77 29.86 -18.80
C GLY A 540 9.78 29.49 -17.32
N LYS A 541 10.09 30.50 -16.50
CA LYS A 541 10.13 30.45 -15.04
C LYS A 541 9.03 31.33 -14.45
N ILE A 542 8.40 30.90 -13.37
CA ILE A 542 7.52 31.73 -12.54
C ILE A 542 7.97 31.67 -11.08
N ASP A 543 8.10 32.83 -10.45
CA ASP A 543 8.16 32.98 -8.99
C ASP A 543 6.75 33.33 -8.51
N PHE A 544 6.19 32.53 -7.60
CA PHE A 544 4.88 32.77 -6.99
C PHE A 544 5.00 33.63 -5.73
N ALA A 545 3.95 34.40 -5.43
CA ALA A 545 3.93 35.35 -4.32
C ALA A 545 3.93 34.70 -2.92
N ASP A 546 3.62 33.41 -2.82
CA ASP A 546 3.74 32.60 -1.61
C ASP A 546 5.20 32.14 -1.34
N GLY A 547 6.11 32.38 -2.29
CA GLY A 547 7.51 31.94 -2.25
C GLY A 547 7.81 30.70 -3.10
N GLY A 548 6.77 30.02 -3.61
CA GLY A 548 6.90 28.90 -4.55
C GLY A 548 7.49 29.34 -5.89
N LYS A 549 8.03 28.40 -6.67
CA LYS A 549 8.71 28.65 -7.96
C LYS A 549 8.50 27.48 -8.91
N TYR A 550 8.32 27.75 -10.20
CA TYR A 550 8.40 26.73 -11.25
C TYR A 550 9.35 27.19 -12.37
N SER A 551 10.05 26.26 -13.01
CA SER A 551 10.86 26.50 -14.20
C SER A 551 10.81 25.29 -15.13
N GLY A 552 10.37 25.48 -16.37
CA GLY A 552 10.18 24.39 -17.34
C GLY A 552 9.37 24.80 -18.57
N ASP A 553 8.69 23.84 -19.18
CA ASP A 553 7.91 24.02 -20.41
C ASP A 553 6.46 24.49 -20.17
N TRP A 554 5.96 25.30 -21.10
CA TRP A 554 4.63 25.92 -21.08
C TRP A 554 3.92 25.78 -22.43
N ILE A 555 2.62 25.50 -22.42
CA ILE A 555 1.74 25.64 -23.59
C ILE A 555 0.46 26.35 -23.15
N ASP A 556 0.18 27.50 -23.78
CA ASP A 556 -1.06 28.27 -23.64
C ASP A 556 -1.46 28.56 -22.19
N ASN A 557 -0.47 29.03 -21.41
CA ASN A 557 -0.50 29.31 -19.97
C ASN A 557 -0.50 28.08 -19.03
N ASN A 558 -0.53 26.86 -19.56
CA ASN A 558 -0.41 25.65 -18.74
C ASN A 558 1.04 25.19 -18.64
N ILE A 559 1.45 24.82 -17.44
CA ILE A 559 2.68 24.08 -17.14
C ILE A 559 2.58 22.66 -17.75
N THR A 560 3.62 22.25 -18.48
CA THR A 560 3.66 20.98 -19.23
C THR A 560 5.12 20.51 -19.41
N GLY A 561 5.35 19.49 -20.24
CA GLY A 561 6.68 19.05 -20.66
C GLY A 561 7.58 18.62 -19.49
N GLN A 562 8.82 19.11 -19.45
CA GLN A 562 9.74 18.92 -18.33
C GLN A 562 9.82 20.17 -17.46
N GLY A 563 10.00 20.01 -16.15
CA GLY A 563 10.25 21.15 -15.27
C GLY A 563 10.67 20.81 -13.85
N VAL A 564 10.98 21.86 -13.10
CA VAL A 564 11.28 21.84 -11.66
C VAL A 564 10.28 22.75 -10.94
N TYR A 565 9.61 22.24 -9.92
CA TYR A 565 8.70 22.99 -9.05
C TYR A 565 9.26 22.97 -7.62
N ILE A 566 9.39 24.14 -7.00
CA ILE A 566 9.74 24.32 -5.59
C ILE A 566 8.53 24.93 -4.91
N TYR A 567 7.94 24.24 -3.93
CA TYR A 567 6.81 24.73 -3.16
C TYR A 567 7.23 25.81 -2.15
N ALA A 568 6.27 26.60 -1.66
CA ALA A 568 6.50 27.61 -0.63
C ALA A 568 7.03 27.05 0.70
N ASN A 569 6.74 25.78 1.01
CA ASN A 569 7.31 25.07 2.17
C ASN A 569 8.74 24.55 1.91
N GLY A 570 9.23 24.63 0.66
CA GLY A 570 10.55 24.20 0.21
C GLY A 570 10.60 22.83 -0.48
N ASP A 571 9.50 22.06 -0.54
CA ASP A 571 9.47 20.76 -1.24
C ASP A 571 9.82 20.95 -2.73
N ARG A 572 10.64 20.05 -3.31
CA ARG A 572 11.15 20.19 -4.68
C ARG A 572 10.78 19.00 -5.55
N TYR A 573 9.88 19.20 -6.51
CA TYR A 573 9.62 18.28 -7.62
C TYR A 573 10.51 18.60 -8.84
N GLU A 574 10.92 17.56 -9.56
CA GLU A 574 11.66 17.61 -10.82
C GLU A 574 11.22 16.43 -11.71
N GLY A 575 10.69 16.73 -12.89
CA GLY A 575 10.13 15.71 -13.78
C GLY A 575 9.08 16.24 -14.75
N GLN A 576 8.20 15.35 -15.19
CA GLN A 576 7.23 15.62 -16.25
C GLN A 576 5.92 16.24 -15.73
N PHE A 577 5.36 17.14 -16.54
CA PHE A 577 4.09 17.82 -16.26
C PHE A 577 3.11 17.66 -17.42
N GLN A 578 1.83 17.60 -17.08
CA GLN A 578 0.73 17.75 -18.03
C GLN A 578 -0.39 18.55 -17.37
N ASP A 579 -0.92 19.56 -18.06
CA ASP A 579 -2.09 20.36 -17.63
C ASP A 579 -1.96 20.85 -16.18
N ASN A 580 -0.79 21.43 -15.86
CA ASN A 580 -0.37 21.92 -14.54
C ASN A 580 -0.20 20.88 -13.42
N ASN A 581 -0.30 19.58 -13.74
CA ASN A 581 -0.16 18.48 -12.79
C ASN A 581 1.11 17.67 -13.05
N PHE A 582 1.68 17.03 -12.01
CA PHE A 582 2.72 16.03 -12.19
C PHE A 582 2.20 14.85 -13.02
N HIS A 583 2.98 14.41 -14.00
CA HIS A 583 2.64 13.33 -14.93
C HIS A 583 3.92 12.54 -15.28
N GLY A 584 3.79 11.41 -15.99
CA GLY A 584 4.94 10.69 -16.56
C GLY A 584 5.91 10.23 -15.48
N THR A 585 7.21 10.47 -15.65
CA THR A 585 8.22 10.19 -14.61
C THR A 585 8.68 11.46 -13.89
N GLY A 586 8.91 11.36 -12.57
CA GLY A 586 9.42 12.48 -11.80
C GLY A 586 9.82 12.14 -10.36
N LYS A 587 10.69 12.99 -9.82
CA LYS A 587 11.27 12.91 -8.48
C LYS A 587 10.77 14.08 -7.62
N ILE A 588 10.50 13.84 -6.35
CA ILE A 588 10.23 14.87 -5.35
C ILE A 588 11.10 14.65 -4.11
N ASP A 589 11.81 15.68 -3.68
CA ASP A 589 12.48 15.76 -2.37
C ASP A 589 11.60 16.63 -1.45
N TYR A 590 11.15 16.07 -0.33
CA TYR A 590 10.36 16.77 0.67
C TYR A 590 11.26 17.35 1.77
N VAL A 591 10.89 18.50 2.34
CA VAL A 591 11.69 19.21 3.37
C VAL A 591 11.73 18.46 4.71
N ASN A 592 10.76 17.57 4.97
CA ASN A 592 10.82 16.67 6.12
C ASN A 592 11.92 15.59 6.00
N GLY A 593 12.53 15.42 4.83
CA GLY A 593 13.55 14.41 4.52
C GLY A 593 13.06 13.23 3.69
N ASP A 594 11.74 13.07 3.49
CA ASP A 594 11.18 12.07 2.58
C ASP A 594 11.59 12.36 1.12
N LYS A 595 11.67 11.32 0.28
CA LYS A 595 11.96 11.43 -1.15
C LYS A 595 11.17 10.38 -1.92
N TYR A 596 10.64 10.74 -3.08
CA TYR A 596 10.04 9.80 -4.03
C TYR A 596 10.60 9.98 -5.43
N SER A 597 10.76 8.90 -6.18
CA SER A 597 11.13 8.92 -7.60
C SER A 597 10.40 7.79 -8.31
N GLY A 598 9.56 8.10 -9.30
CA GLY A 598 8.72 7.12 -9.98
C GLY A 598 7.67 7.74 -10.89
N ASP A 599 6.62 6.96 -11.20
CA ASP A 599 5.57 7.34 -12.13
C ASP A 599 4.48 8.21 -11.47
N TRP A 600 3.94 9.16 -12.24
CA TRP A 600 2.91 10.10 -11.82
C TRP A 600 1.77 10.17 -12.84
N VAL A 601 0.53 10.26 -12.35
CA VAL A 601 -0.64 10.60 -13.16
C VAL A 601 -1.50 11.60 -12.38
N VAL A 602 -1.68 12.79 -12.95
CA VAL A 602 -2.50 13.90 -12.42
C VAL A 602 -2.20 14.18 -10.93
N GLY A 603 -0.92 14.46 -10.64
CA GLY A 603 -0.46 14.81 -9.29
C GLY A 603 -0.40 13.65 -8.29
N LYS A 604 -0.73 12.41 -8.69
CA LYS A 604 -0.64 11.22 -7.83
C LYS A 604 0.47 10.27 -8.25
N LYS A 605 1.19 9.73 -7.28
CA LYS A 605 2.15 8.62 -7.47
C LYS A 605 1.38 7.38 -7.92
N THR A 606 1.91 6.71 -8.93
CA THR A 606 1.33 5.53 -9.58
C THR A 606 2.46 4.62 -10.09
N GLY A 607 2.13 3.59 -10.89
CA GLY A 607 3.12 2.82 -11.64
C GLY A 607 4.19 2.19 -10.75
N GLN A 608 5.47 2.35 -11.11
CA GLN A 608 6.63 1.95 -10.31
C GLN A 608 7.24 3.17 -9.60
N GLY A 609 7.87 2.97 -8.44
CA GLY A 609 8.67 4.00 -7.80
C GLY A 609 9.48 3.55 -6.60
N ILE A 610 10.41 4.41 -6.20
CA ILE A 610 11.22 4.30 -4.98
C ILE A 610 10.77 5.41 -4.03
N PHE A 611 10.47 5.07 -2.78
CA PHE A 611 10.21 6.04 -1.71
C PHE A 611 11.22 5.84 -0.57
N ILE A 612 12.02 6.86 -0.28
CA ILE A 612 12.92 6.91 0.86
C ILE A 612 12.26 7.79 1.91
N TYR A 613 11.99 7.23 3.08
CA TYR A 613 11.41 7.96 4.21
C TYR A 613 12.48 8.78 4.94
N ALA A 614 12.09 9.87 5.61
CA ALA A 614 12.95 10.71 6.43
C ALA A 614 13.65 9.94 7.58
N ASN A 615 13.02 8.87 8.08
CA ASN A 615 13.62 7.95 9.05
C ASN A 615 14.63 6.96 8.43
N GLY A 616 14.87 7.06 7.12
CA GLY A 616 15.79 6.26 6.31
C GLY A 616 15.24 4.96 5.72
N ASN A 617 13.99 4.57 6.03
CA ASN A 617 13.38 3.38 5.41
C ASN A 617 13.31 3.56 3.88
N ARG A 618 13.46 2.49 3.09
CA ARG A 618 13.41 2.56 1.62
C ARG A 618 12.44 1.54 1.05
N TYR A 619 11.32 2.02 0.50
CA TYR A 619 10.41 1.25 -0.35
C TYR A 619 10.83 1.32 -1.82
N GLU A 620 10.61 0.24 -2.56
CA GLU A 620 10.80 0.11 -4.01
C GLU A 620 9.76 -0.86 -4.56
N GLY A 621 8.87 -0.40 -5.44
CA GLY A 621 7.76 -1.18 -5.94
C GLY A 621 6.62 -0.34 -6.49
N GLN A 622 5.43 -0.92 -6.55
CA GLN A 622 4.29 -0.31 -7.23
C GLN A 622 3.52 0.71 -6.38
N PHE A 623 2.97 1.73 -7.02
CA PHE A 623 2.12 2.74 -6.40
C PHE A 623 0.76 2.84 -7.10
N LYS A 624 -0.25 3.26 -6.34
CA LYS A 624 -1.56 3.66 -6.86
C LYS A 624 -2.18 4.70 -5.94
N ASP A 625 -2.69 5.79 -6.52
CA ASP A 625 -3.37 6.87 -5.78
C ASP A 625 -2.56 7.33 -4.55
N ASN A 626 -1.27 7.61 -4.74
CA ASN A 626 -0.28 7.98 -3.70
C ASN A 626 0.12 6.88 -2.68
N ASN A 627 -0.50 5.70 -2.72
CA ASN A 627 -0.26 4.61 -1.77
C ASN A 627 0.62 3.50 -2.39
N MET A 628 1.44 2.84 -1.57
CA MET A 628 2.12 1.60 -1.95
C MET A 628 1.08 0.52 -2.28
N HIS A 629 1.24 -0.16 -3.41
CA HIS A 629 0.29 -1.14 -3.94
C HIS A 629 1.02 -2.22 -4.76
N GLY A 630 0.29 -3.16 -5.36
CA GLY A 630 0.87 -4.19 -6.22
C GLY A 630 1.98 -4.97 -5.54
N THR A 631 3.07 -5.26 -6.23
CA THR A 631 4.27 -5.87 -5.63
C THR A 631 5.30 -4.81 -5.22
N GLY A 632 5.99 -5.03 -4.09
CA GLY A 632 7.05 -4.13 -3.65
C GLY A 632 7.86 -4.62 -2.45
N LYS A 633 9.08 -4.09 -2.35
CA LYS A 633 10.06 -4.34 -1.30
C LYS A 633 10.24 -3.11 -0.43
N ILE A 634 10.45 -3.31 0.88
CA ILE A 634 10.88 -2.27 1.80
C ILE A 634 12.07 -2.77 2.64
N ASP A 635 13.14 -1.98 2.70
CA ASP A 635 14.21 -2.11 3.66
C ASP A 635 13.95 -1.12 4.81
N TYR A 636 13.91 -1.60 6.05
CA TYR A 636 13.74 -0.78 7.24
C TYR A 636 15.10 -0.48 7.89
N VAL A 637 15.26 0.72 8.47
CA VAL A 637 16.53 1.13 9.13
C VAL A 637 16.87 0.32 10.37
N ASN A 638 15.85 -0.29 11.01
CA ASN A 638 16.09 -1.23 12.10
C ASN A 638 16.68 -2.58 11.63
N GLY A 639 16.94 -2.78 10.34
CA GLY A 639 17.50 -3.99 9.74
C GLY A 639 16.47 -4.97 9.18
N ASN A 640 15.19 -4.82 9.53
CA ASN A 640 14.11 -5.63 8.96
C ASN A 640 13.95 -5.37 7.45
N LYS A 641 13.41 -6.34 6.70
CA LYS A 641 13.09 -6.23 5.28
C LYS A 641 11.79 -6.95 4.97
N TYR A 642 10.97 -6.42 4.08
CA TYR A 642 9.80 -7.12 3.54
C TYR A 642 9.81 -7.05 2.01
N SER A 643 9.34 -8.11 1.35
CA SER A 643 9.15 -8.16 -0.10
C SER A 643 7.91 -9.00 -0.40
N GLY A 644 6.88 -8.39 -1.01
CA GLY A 644 5.60 -9.05 -1.23
C GLY A 644 4.53 -8.10 -1.78
N ASP A 645 3.26 -8.48 -1.60
CA ASP A 645 2.11 -7.71 -2.08
C ASP A 645 1.71 -6.57 -1.13
N TRP A 646 1.16 -5.50 -1.70
CA TRP A 646 0.72 -4.30 -0.99
C TRP A 646 -0.68 -3.88 -1.42
N ILE A 647 -1.51 -3.47 -0.46
CA ILE A 647 -2.83 -2.88 -0.70
C ILE A 647 -2.96 -1.64 0.16
N ASN A 648 -3.16 -0.49 -0.50
CA ASN A 648 -3.41 0.82 0.13
C ASN A 648 -2.43 1.15 1.27
N GLY A 649 -1.13 1.07 0.99
CA GLY A 649 -0.07 1.40 1.94
C GLY A 649 0.24 0.33 2.98
N LYS A 650 -0.38 -0.85 2.90
CA LYS A 650 -0.18 -1.96 3.85
C LYS A 650 0.27 -3.25 3.16
N GLN A 651 1.10 -4.03 3.84
CA GLN A 651 1.47 -5.38 3.43
C GLN A 651 0.23 -6.27 3.42
N ALA A 652 0.10 -7.07 2.37
CA ALA A 652 -1.04 -7.90 2.05
C ALA A 652 -0.59 -9.15 1.26
N GLY A 653 -1.54 -9.94 0.75
CA GLY A 653 -1.28 -11.01 -0.22
C GLY A 653 -0.22 -12.00 0.26
N GLN A 654 0.75 -12.33 -0.60
CA GLN A 654 1.92 -13.14 -0.26
C GLN A 654 3.16 -12.26 -0.03
N GLY A 655 4.06 -12.67 0.86
CA GLY A 655 5.32 -11.97 1.07
C GLY A 655 6.35 -12.72 1.92
N ILE A 656 7.58 -12.21 1.86
CA ILE A 656 8.71 -12.64 2.69
C ILE A 656 9.07 -11.48 3.61
N PHE A 657 9.18 -11.74 4.92
CA PHE A 657 9.67 -10.79 5.91
C PHE A 657 10.94 -11.36 6.55
N ILE A 658 12.04 -10.60 6.49
CA ILE A 658 13.31 -10.92 7.14
C ILE A 658 13.45 -9.95 8.32
N TYR A 659 13.60 -10.50 9.52
CA TYR A 659 13.81 -9.74 10.75
C TYR A 659 15.31 -9.44 10.93
N VAL A 660 15.64 -8.37 11.67
CA VAL A 660 17.03 -7.95 11.95
C VAL A 660 17.85 -9.02 12.69
N ASN A 661 17.20 -9.89 13.46
CA ASN A 661 17.83 -11.03 14.13
C ASN A 661 18.08 -12.22 13.19
N GLY A 662 17.77 -12.11 11.89
CA GLY A 662 17.98 -13.16 10.89
C GLY A 662 16.79 -14.09 10.65
N ASP A 663 15.72 -14.02 11.45
CA ASP A 663 14.52 -14.83 11.23
C ASP A 663 13.86 -14.47 9.89
N ARG A 664 13.28 -15.46 9.20
CA ARG A 664 12.65 -15.31 7.89
C ARG A 664 11.25 -15.93 7.87
N TYR A 665 10.23 -15.09 7.84
CA TYR A 665 8.86 -15.50 7.50
C TYR A 665 8.64 -15.46 5.98
N GLU A 666 7.85 -16.40 5.47
CA GLU A 666 7.38 -16.52 4.09
C GLU A 666 5.95 -17.06 4.09
N GLY A 667 4.99 -16.27 3.62
CA GLY A 667 3.57 -16.62 3.69
C GLY A 667 2.66 -15.43 3.48
N GLN A 668 1.40 -15.55 3.93
CA GLN A 668 0.40 -14.53 3.68
C GLN A 668 0.45 -13.36 4.69
N PHE A 669 0.05 -12.17 4.22
CA PHE A 669 -0.03 -10.95 5.01
C PHE A 669 -1.41 -10.29 4.92
N LYS A 670 -1.81 -9.59 5.98
CA LYS A 670 -3.02 -8.76 6.01
C LYS A 670 -2.86 -7.61 7.00
N ASN A 671 -3.00 -6.37 6.51
CA ASN A 671 -2.84 -5.16 7.32
C ASN A 671 -1.52 -5.11 8.11
N ASN A 672 -0.37 -5.38 7.46
CA ASN A 672 0.97 -5.39 8.08
C ASN A 672 1.24 -6.54 9.07
N ASN A 673 0.33 -7.52 9.20
CA ASN A 673 0.52 -8.68 10.07
C ASN A 673 0.60 -9.97 9.25
N MET A 674 1.39 -10.94 9.73
CA MET A 674 1.37 -12.33 9.24
C MET A 674 -0.03 -12.92 9.42
N HIS A 675 -0.52 -13.59 8.38
CA HIS A 675 -1.87 -14.15 8.31
C HIS A 675 -1.91 -15.40 7.42
N GLY A 676 -3.04 -16.13 7.40
CA GLY A 676 -3.21 -17.30 6.54
C GLY A 676 -2.13 -18.35 6.75
N THR A 677 -1.83 -19.13 5.71
CA THR A 677 -0.74 -20.12 5.75
C THR A 677 0.62 -19.43 5.61
N GLY A 678 1.58 -19.80 6.47
CA GLY A 678 2.96 -19.29 6.37
C GLY A 678 4.00 -20.16 7.08
N LYS A 679 5.25 -19.96 6.66
CA LYS A 679 6.47 -20.60 7.14
C LYS A 679 7.37 -19.57 7.80
N ILE A 680 8.00 -19.91 8.92
CA ILE A 680 9.10 -19.14 9.51
C ILE A 680 10.30 -20.05 9.75
N ASP A 681 11.46 -19.65 9.24
CA ASP A 681 12.77 -20.18 9.61
C ASP A 681 13.39 -19.20 10.62
N TYR A 682 13.68 -19.66 11.83
CA TYR A 682 14.34 -18.85 12.86
C TYR A 682 15.87 -18.97 12.74
N LEU A 683 16.64 -17.92 13.09
CA LEU A 683 18.11 -17.98 13.05
C LEU A 683 18.70 -19.02 14.03
N SER A 684 17.96 -19.37 15.08
CA SER A 684 18.28 -20.49 15.98
C SER A 684 18.38 -21.85 15.28
N GLY A 685 17.82 -21.98 14.08
CA GLY A 685 17.66 -23.25 13.36
C GLY A 685 16.27 -23.87 13.52
N ASP A 686 15.45 -23.34 14.44
CA ASP A 686 14.04 -23.73 14.61
C ASP A 686 13.23 -23.37 13.34
N LYS A 687 12.18 -24.13 13.04
CA LYS A 687 11.33 -23.93 11.85
C LYS A 687 9.87 -24.21 12.18
N CYS A 688 8.97 -23.33 11.75
CA CYS A 688 7.54 -23.52 11.90
C CYS A 688 6.78 -23.29 10.59
N THR A 689 5.75 -24.08 10.35
CA THR A 689 4.83 -23.97 9.22
C THR A 689 3.41 -24.15 9.74
N GLY A 690 2.47 -23.25 9.45
CA GLY A 690 1.08 -23.37 9.90
C GLY A 690 0.22 -22.16 9.60
N ASP A 691 -0.93 -22.07 10.25
CA ASP A 691 -1.85 -20.94 10.11
C ASP A 691 -1.49 -19.77 11.04
N TRP A 692 -1.75 -18.54 10.58
CA TRP A 692 -1.46 -17.30 11.29
C TRP A 692 -2.67 -16.36 11.30
N ILE A 693 -2.90 -15.68 12.43
CA ILE A 693 -3.86 -14.58 12.55
C ILE A 693 -3.21 -13.43 13.33
N ASN A 694 -3.18 -12.25 12.71
CA ASN A 694 -2.67 -11.01 13.30
C ASN A 694 -1.28 -11.16 13.96
N GLY A 695 -0.36 -11.85 13.28
CA GLY A 695 1.02 -12.03 13.75
C GLY A 695 1.25 -13.21 14.70
N LYS A 696 0.20 -13.98 15.07
CA LYS A 696 0.31 -15.15 15.94
C LYS A 696 0.00 -16.46 15.22
N LYS A 697 0.67 -17.55 15.61
CA LYS A 697 0.33 -18.92 15.18
C LYS A 697 -1.02 -19.35 15.74
N THR A 698 -1.81 -20.03 14.92
CA THR A 698 -3.12 -20.58 15.23
C THR A 698 -3.38 -21.81 14.33
N GLY A 699 -4.61 -22.35 14.33
CA GLY A 699 -5.01 -23.38 13.39
C GLY A 699 -4.18 -24.66 13.50
N GLN A 700 -3.75 -25.23 12.38
CA GLN A 700 -2.83 -26.37 12.35
C GLN A 700 -1.40 -25.93 12.05
N GLY A 701 -0.41 -26.63 12.59
CA GLY A 701 0.99 -26.39 12.26
C GLY A 701 1.97 -27.48 12.68
N VAL A 702 3.17 -27.38 12.11
CA VAL A 702 4.35 -28.16 12.48
C VAL A 702 5.39 -27.21 13.03
N PHE A 703 6.06 -27.58 14.12
CA PHE A 703 7.20 -26.86 14.68
C PHE A 703 8.36 -27.86 14.88
N ILE A 704 9.49 -27.60 14.23
CA ILE A 704 10.72 -28.37 14.34
C ILE A 704 11.70 -27.50 15.13
N TYR A 705 12.17 -28.00 16.26
CA TYR A 705 13.10 -27.32 17.14
C TYR A 705 14.54 -27.78 16.85
N VAL A 706 15.53 -26.91 17.08
CA VAL A 706 16.95 -27.20 16.82
C VAL A 706 17.52 -28.30 17.72
N ASN A 707 16.90 -28.58 18.87
CA ASN A 707 17.22 -29.71 19.76
C ASN A 707 16.74 -31.07 19.21
N GLY A 708 16.01 -31.10 18.09
CA GLY A 708 15.44 -32.31 17.50
C GLY A 708 13.98 -32.58 17.83
N ASP A 709 13.35 -31.79 18.71
CA ASP A 709 11.90 -31.92 18.97
C ASP A 709 11.10 -31.56 17.70
N ARG A 710 10.01 -32.28 17.44
CA ARG A 710 9.07 -32.04 16.34
C ARG A 710 7.64 -32.11 16.84
N TYR A 711 7.00 -30.95 16.99
CA TYR A 711 5.56 -30.85 17.23
C TYR A 711 4.78 -30.82 15.90
N GLU A 712 3.60 -31.44 15.87
CA GLU A 712 2.65 -31.44 14.77
C GLU A 712 1.23 -31.47 15.36
N GLY A 713 0.47 -30.38 15.19
CA GLY A 713 -0.85 -30.24 15.81
C GLY A 713 -1.34 -28.80 15.85
N GLN A 714 -2.31 -28.55 16.73
CA GLN A 714 -3.02 -27.28 16.79
C GLN A 714 -2.30 -26.20 17.60
N PHE A 715 -2.37 -24.96 17.10
CA PHE A 715 -1.87 -23.77 17.80
C PHE A 715 -3.01 -22.83 18.15
N LYS A 716 -2.82 -22.05 19.21
CA LYS A 716 -3.67 -20.92 19.58
C LYS A 716 -2.85 -19.88 20.33
N ASP A 717 -2.89 -18.63 19.85
CA ASP A 717 -2.14 -17.51 20.45
C ASP A 717 -0.66 -17.86 20.69
N ASP A 718 -0.02 -18.41 19.65
CA ASP A 718 1.37 -18.91 19.62
C ASP A 718 1.69 -20.19 20.42
N LYS A 719 0.78 -20.64 21.29
CA LYS A 719 0.93 -21.83 22.13
C LYS A 719 0.39 -23.09 21.47
N ARG A 720 0.94 -24.26 21.82
CA ARG A 720 0.36 -25.58 21.50
C ARG A 720 -0.96 -25.76 22.26
N HIS A 721 -2.02 -26.17 21.57
CA HIS A 721 -3.38 -26.24 22.10
C HIS A 721 -4.16 -27.34 21.34
N GLY A 722 -5.35 -27.75 21.81
CA GLY A 722 -6.20 -28.71 21.08
C GLY A 722 -5.55 -30.08 20.92
N LYS A 723 -5.65 -30.72 19.74
CA LYS A 723 -4.98 -32.00 19.47
C LYS A 723 -3.60 -31.81 18.86
N GLY A 724 -2.61 -32.58 19.32
CA GLY A 724 -1.27 -32.56 18.74
C GLY A 724 -0.36 -33.72 19.16
N LYS A 725 0.63 -33.99 18.30
CA LYS A 725 1.72 -34.94 18.49
C LYS A 725 3.03 -34.19 18.70
N ILE A 726 3.91 -34.75 19.51
CA ILE A 726 5.32 -34.36 19.57
C ILE A 726 6.19 -35.61 19.57
N ASP A 727 7.23 -35.60 18.75
CA ASP A 727 8.40 -36.46 18.90
C ASP A 727 9.50 -35.60 19.54
N PHE A 728 10.02 -35.97 20.71
CA PHE A 728 11.11 -35.25 21.37
C PHE A 728 12.47 -35.75 20.88
N GLY A 729 13.48 -34.88 20.84
CA GLY A 729 14.87 -35.20 20.48
C GLY A 729 15.54 -36.18 21.47
N THR A 730 14.97 -36.33 22.67
CA THR A 730 15.35 -37.37 23.66
C THR A 730 14.95 -38.78 23.23
N GLY A 731 14.05 -38.92 22.25
CA GLY A 731 13.41 -40.19 21.87
C GLY A 731 12.02 -40.39 22.48
N ASP A 732 11.63 -39.59 23.49
CA ASP A 732 10.27 -39.57 24.04
C ASP A 732 9.26 -39.09 22.98
N LYS A 733 7.99 -39.47 23.10
CA LYS A 733 6.90 -39.11 22.18
C LYS A 733 5.60 -38.96 22.94
N TYR A 734 4.79 -37.98 22.55
CA TYR A 734 3.43 -37.83 23.03
C TYR A 734 2.44 -37.59 21.89
N THR A 735 1.21 -38.06 22.03
CA THR A 735 0.09 -37.74 21.13
C THR A 735 -1.21 -37.67 21.91
N GLY A 736 -1.89 -36.52 21.88
CA GLY A 736 -3.11 -36.31 22.67
C GLY A 736 -3.56 -34.85 22.74
N ASP A 737 -4.16 -34.48 23.87
CA ASP A 737 -4.64 -33.11 24.14
C ASP A 737 -3.56 -32.18 24.70
N TRP A 738 -3.63 -30.93 24.26
CA TRP A 738 -2.78 -29.82 24.66
C TRP A 738 -3.63 -28.64 25.11
N MET A 739 -3.16 -27.92 26.12
CA MET A 739 -3.72 -26.63 26.52
C MET A 739 -2.58 -25.73 26.98
N ASP A 740 -2.38 -24.66 26.23
CA ASP A 740 -1.44 -23.58 26.54
C ASP A 740 -0.02 -24.10 26.84
N ASP A 741 0.53 -24.81 25.86
CA ASP A 741 1.83 -25.49 25.85
C ASP A 741 2.01 -26.67 26.82
N LYS A 742 0.96 -27.03 27.57
CA LYS A 742 0.96 -28.19 28.47
C LYS A 742 0.21 -29.37 27.88
N ILE A 743 0.77 -30.56 28.05
CA ILE A 743 0.09 -31.85 27.86
C ILE A 743 -1.03 -31.99 28.92
N THR A 744 -2.23 -32.34 28.46
CA THR A 744 -3.44 -32.44 29.29
C THR A 744 -4.40 -33.50 28.73
N GLY A 745 -5.65 -33.54 29.21
CA GLY A 745 -6.74 -34.31 28.60
C GLY A 745 -6.42 -35.81 28.45
N GLN A 746 -6.68 -36.39 27.28
CA GLN A 746 -6.39 -37.78 26.96
C GLN A 746 -5.21 -37.88 25.99
N GLY A 747 -4.28 -38.80 26.23
CA GLY A 747 -3.17 -39.05 25.31
C GLY A 747 -2.39 -40.34 25.55
N VAL A 748 -1.41 -40.55 24.68
CA VAL A 748 -0.43 -41.65 24.74
C VAL A 748 0.96 -41.03 24.85
N GLY A 749 1.71 -41.42 25.88
CA GLY A 749 3.14 -41.15 26.03
C GLY A 749 3.94 -42.42 25.77
N ILE A 750 5.00 -42.33 24.98
CA ILE A 750 6.01 -43.38 24.77
C ILE A 750 7.35 -42.77 25.17
N TYR A 751 8.06 -43.39 26.10
CA TYR A 751 9.29 -42.84 26.67
C TYR A 751 10.53 -43.50 26.08
N ALA A 752 11.65 -42.79 26.09
CA ALA A 752 12.91 -43.23 25.48
C ALA A 752 13.49 -44.51 26.14
N ASN A 753 13.11 -44.80 27.39
CA ASN A 753 13.44 -46.04 28.08
C ASN A 753 12.61 -47.25 27.62
N GLY A 754 11.52 -47.03 26.87
CA GLY A 754 10.57 -48.05 26.40
C GLY A 754 9.22 -48.08 27.14
N ASP A 755 9.04 -47.27 28.19
CA ASP A 755 7.75 -47.19 28.89
C ASP A 755 6.66 -46.61 27.97
N ARG A 756 5.41 -47.06 28.13
CA ARG A 756 4.25 -46.53 27.38
C ARG A 756 3.07 -46.31 28.30
N TYR A 757 2.69 -45.04 28.48
CA TYR A 757 1.47 -44.62 29.16
C TYR A 757 0.34 -44.31 28.16
N GLU A 758 -0.89 -44.64 28.52
CA GLU A 758 -2.11 -44.34 27.78
C GLU A 758 -3.24 -44.02 28.77
N GLY A 759 -3.75 -42.79 28.74
CA GLY A 759 -4.73 -42.32 29.71
C GLY A 759 -4.74 -40.80 29.86
N GLN A 760 -5.13 -40.34 31.05
CA GLN A 760 -5.31 -38.92 31.33
C GLN A 760 -4.03 -38.21 31.78
N PHE A 761 -3.85 -36.99 31.31
CA PHE A 761 -2.76 -36.11 31.72
C PHE A 761 -3.30 -34.80 32.30
N LYS A 762 -2.52 -34.19 33.19
CA LYS A 762 -2.76 -32.83 33.67
C LYS A 762 -1.42 -32.16 33.94
N ASP A 763 -1.24 -30.96 33.40
CA ASP A 763 -0.03 -30.15 33.58
C ASP A 763 1.28 -30.92 33.25
N ASN A 764 1.25 -31.75 32.20
CA ASN A 764 2.29 -32.68 31.74
C ASN A 764 2.51 -33.96 32.58
N ILE A 765 1.71 -34.21 33.62
CA ILE A 765 1.88 -35.34 34.56
C ILE A 765 0.71 -36.33 34.42
N PHE A 766 0.94 -37.63 34.63
CA PHE A 766 -0.12 -38.64 34.68
C PHE A 766 -1.18 -38.30 35.74
N HIS A 767 -2.45 -38.43 35.35
CA HIS A 767 -3.59 -38.14 36.20
C HIS A 767 -4.81 -39.01 35.85
N GLY A 768 -5.91 -38.86 36.60
CA GLY A 768 -7.18 -39.52 36.32
C GLY A 768 -7.04 -41.03 36.19
N LYS A 769 -7.57 -41.61 35.10
CA LYS A 769 -7.41 -43.04 34.79
C LYS A 769 -6.41 -43.25 33.66
N GLY A 770 -5.54 -44.24 33.83
CA GLY A 770 -4.56 -44.58 32.80
C GLY A 770 -3.86 -45.92 33.01
N LYS A 771 -3.31 -46.42 31.91
CA LYS A 771 -2.55 -47.66 31.81
C LYS A 771 -1.11 -47.33 31.46
N ILE A 772 -0.16 -47.91 32.18
CA ILE A 772 1.26 -47.91 31.80
C ILE A 772 1.74 -49.35 31.61
N GLY A 773 2.52 -49.59 30.55
CA GLY A 773 3.45 -50.70 30.47
C GLY A 773 4.86 -50.15 30.62
N TYR A 774 5.65 -50.73 31.51
CA TYR A 774 7.04 -50.35 31.73
C TYR A 774 7.97 -51.25 30.90
N ALA A 775 9.14 -50.74 30.54
CA ALA A 775 10.13 -51.43 29.71
C ALA A 775 10.72 -52.69 30.37
N ASN A 776 10.73 -52.75 31.71
CA ASN A 776 11.13 -53.94 32.47
C ASN A 776 10.11 -55.11 32.37
N GLY A 777 8.91 -54.86 31.84
CA GLY A 777 7.82 -55.83 31.74
C GLY A 777 6.63 -55.54 32.67
N ASP A 778 6.79 -54.72 33.70
CA ASP A 778 5.71 -54.37 34.63
C ASP A 778 4.55 -53.66 33.91
N LYS A 779 3.33 -53.79 34.44
CA LYS A 779 2.12 -53.15 33.91
C LYS A 779 1.25 -52.66 35.05
N TYR A 780 0.73 -51.43 34.95
CA TYR A 780 -0.28 -50.91 35.86
C TYR A 780 -1.48 -50.35 35.09
N LEU A 781 -2.68 -50.60 35.62
CA LEU A 781 -3.94 -50.04 35.14
C LEU A 781 -4.74 -49.59 36.36
N GLY A 782 -5.01 -48.29 36.49
CA GLY A 782 -5.71 -47.75 37.65
C GLY A 782 -5.81 -46.23 37.69
N ASP A 783 -6.02 -45.69 38.88
CA ASP A 783 -6.13 -44.26 39.15
C ASP A 783 -4.74 -43.61 39.40
N TRP A 784 -4.58 -42.35 38.97
CA TRP A 784 -3.34 -41.58 39.07
C TRP A 784 -3.57 -40.17 39.62
N ILE A 785 -2.78 -39.75 40.59
CA ILE A 785 -2.77 -38.36 41.09
C ILE A 785 -1.32 -37.86 41.13
N VAL A 786 -1.05 -36.81 40.34
CA VAL A 786 0.27 -36.16 40.23
C VAL A 786 1.40 -37.18 40.04
N GLY A 787 1.23 -38.09 39.07
CA GLY A 787 2.24 -39.08 38.71
C GLY A 787 2.30 -40.33 39.59
N ASN A 788 1.63 -40.34 40.76
CA ASN A 788 1.59 -41.50 41.64
C ASN A 788 0.40 -42.41 41.36
N LYS A 789 0.62 -43.73 41.36
CA LYS A 789 -0.43 -44.76 41.41
C LYS A 789 -1.23 -44.60 42.70
N THR A 790 -2.54 -44.56 42.60
CA THR A 790 -3.46 -44.34 43.73
C THR A 790 -4.81 -45.03 43.49
N GLY A 791 -5.79 -44.83 44.37
CA GLY A 791 -7.16 -45.30 44.17
C GLY A 791 -7.24 -46.82 44.02
N GLN A 792 -7.99 -47.30 43.02
CA GLN A 792 -8.07 -48.73 42.69
C GLN A 792 -7.20 -49.04 41.48
N GLY A 793 -6.51 -50.19 41.50
CA GLY A 793 -5.68 -50.60 40.37
C GLY A 793 -5.36 -52.08 40.29
N VAL A 794 -4.88 -52.48 39.12
CA VAL A 794 -4.27 -53.78 38.85
C VAL A 794 -2.81 -53.54 38.50
N PHE A 795 -1.90 -54.19 39.21
CA PHE A 795 -0.47 -54.24 38.89
C PHE A 795 -0.09 -55.68 38.52
N ILE A 796 0.70 -55.84 37.46
CA ILE A 796 1.29 -57.10 37.06
C ILE A 796 2.78 -56.82 36.95
N ASP A 797 3.60 -57.52 37.73
CA ASP A 797 5.06 -57.35 37.64
C ASP A 797 5.66 -58.07 36.41
N ALA A 798 6.96 -57.90 36.19
CA ALA A 798 7.71 -58.55 35.12
C ALA A 798 7.73 -60.10 35.22
N ASN A 799 7.53 -60.68 36.41
CA ASN A 799 7.46 -62.13 36.62
C ASN A 799 6.07 -62.71 36.26
N GLY A 800 5.03 -61.87 36.32
CA GLY A 800 3.62 -62.23 36.11
C GLY A 800 2.75 -62.17 37.37
N ASP A 801 3.32 -61.77 38.51
CA ASP A 801 2.61 -61.68 39.79
C ASP A 801 1.60 -60.52 39.73
N ARG A 802 0.32 -60.86 39.94
CA ARG A 802 -0.80 -59.94 39.71
C ARG A 802 -1.42 -59.48 41.03
N TYR A 803 -1.16 -58.24 41.41
CA TYR A 803 -1.89 -57.53 42.46
C TYR A 803 -3.15 -56.85 41.90
N GLU A 804 -4.23 -56.88 42.67
CA GLU A 804 -5.49 -56.20 42.40
C GLU A 804 -6.09 -55.69 43.73
N GLY A 805 -6.21 -54.38 43.86
CA GLY A 805 -6.58 -53.73 45.12
C GLY A 805 -6.25 -52.23 45.13
N GLN A 806 -6.14 -51.67 46.33
CA GLN A 806 -5.92 -50.24 46.51
C GLN A 806 -4.43 -49.85 46.43
N PHE A 807 -4.18 -48.67 45.87
CA PHE A 807 -2.86 -48.07 45.81
C PHE A 807 -2.83 -46.75 46.58
N LYS A 808 -1.69 -46.46 47.20
CA LYS A 808 -1.38 -45.14 47.75
C LYS A 808 0.11 -44.87 47.60
N ASP A 809 0.44 -43.71 47.05
CA ASP A 809 1.82 -43.23 46.89
C ASP A 809 2.73 -44.31 46.27
N ASN A 810 2.26 -44.89 45.16
CA ASN A 810 2.87 -45.99 44.39
C ASN A 810 2.89 -47.38 45.04
N ASN A 811 2.52 -47.52 46.32
CA ASN A 811 2.57 -48.76 47.08
C ASN A 811 1.19 -49.47 47.15
N PHE A 812 1.19 -50.79 47.35
CA PHE A 812 0.00 -51.54 47.74
C PHE A 812 -0.50 -51.05 49.10
N HIS A 813 -1.82 -50.83 49.21
CA HIS A 813 -2.45 -50.32 50.43
C HIS A 813 -3.88 -50.87 50.59
N GLY A 814 -4.51 -50.60 51.72
CA GLY A 814 -5.90 -50.98 52.00
C GLY A 814 -6.13 -52.48 51.81
N THR A 815 -7.31 -52.84 51.29
CA THR A 815 -7.61 -54.23 50.94
C THR A 815 -7.11 -54.56 49.53
N GLY A 816 -6.48 -55.72 49.36
CA GLY A 816 -6.03 -56.17 48.05
C GLY A 816 -5.67 -57.65 48.01
N LYS A 817 -5.75 -58.24 46.82
CA LYS A 817 -5.31 -59.61 46.55
C LYS A 817 -4.05 -59.61 45.70
N ILE A 818 -3.23 -60.64 45.83
CA ILE A 818 -2.13 -60.95 44.91
C ILE A 818 -2.19 -62.42 44.51
N ASP A 819 -2.23 -62.64 43.20
CA ASP A 819 -2.07 -63.94 42.56
C ASP A 819 -0.60 -64.09 42.15
N PHE A 820 0.17 -64.91 42.87
CA PHE A 820 1.58 -65.16 42.55
C PHE A 820 1.71 -66.21 41.43
N THR A 821 2.70 -66.04 40.56
CA THR A 821 3.06 -66.95 39.45
C THR A 821 3.49 -68.34 39.95
N SER A 822 3.96 -68.43 41.19
CA SER A 822 4.16 -69.70 41.91
C SER A 822 2.87 -70.53 42.09
N ARG A 823 1.69 -69.93 41.85
CA ARG A 823 0.32 -70.36 42.21
C ARG A 823 -0.02 -70.20 43.69
N SER A 824 0.85 -69.57 44.47
CA SER A 824 0.47 -69.05 45.79
C SER A 824 -0.50 -67.87 45.64
N LYS A 825 -1.31 -67.58 46.66
CA LYS A 825 -2.27 -66.48 46.66
C LYS A 825 -2.32 -65.83 48.03
N TYR A 826 -2.49 -64.51 48.07
CA TYR A 826 -2.84 -63.79 49.31
C TYR A 826 -4.01 -62.85 49.05
N SER A 827 -4.86 -62.69 50.05
CA SER A 827 -5.93 -61.69 50.09
C SER A 827 -6.07 -61.17 51.52
N GLY A 828 -5.97 -59.85 51.71
CA GLY A 828 -5.98 -59.24 53.03
C GLY A 828 -5.60 -57.76 53.01
N ASP A 829 -5.19 -57.24 54.16
CA ASP A 829 -4.83 -55.84 54.36
C ASP A 829 -3.36 -55.55 54.02
N TRP A 830 -3.11 -54.36 53.46
CA TRP A 830 -1.79 -53.90 53.04
C TRP A 830 -1.46 -52.49 53.56
N VAL A 831 -0.24 -52.30 54.04
CA VAL A 831 0.29 -50.98 54.39
C VAL A 831 1.70 -50.85 53.82
N VAL A 832 1.87 -49.91 52.88
CA VAL A 832 3.15 -49.59 52.22
C VAL A 832 3.84 -50.85 51.67
N GLY A 833 3.10 -51.65 50.89
CA GLY A 833 3.62 -52.87 50.27
C GLY A 833 3.71 -54.10 51.18
N ASN A 834 3.64 -53.95 52.51
CA ASN A 834 3.64 -55.08 53.45
C ASN A 834 2.23 -55.63 53.68
N LYS A 835 2.10 -56.96 53.75
CA LYS A 835 0.90 -57.62 54.31
C LYS A 835 0.78 -57.28 55.80
N THR A 836 -0.41 -56.94 56.24
CA THR A 836 -0.72 -56.60 57.63
C THR A 836 -2.16 -57.01 57.96
N GLY A 837 -2.69 -56.58 59.12
CA GLY A 837 -4.11 -56.71 59.46
C GLY A 837 -4.59 -58.16 59.43
N GLN A 838 -5.74 -58.41 58.80
CA GLN A 838 -6.27 -59.75 58.56
C GLN A 838 -5.93 -60.23 57.13
N GLY A 839 -5.68 -61.51 56.96
CA GLY A 839 -5.52 -62.09 55.63
C GLY A 839 -5.58 -63.61 55.56
N VAL A 840 -5.75 -64.09 54.33
CA VAL A 840 -5.66 -65.50 53.96
C VAL A 840 -4.49 -65.67 53.01
N PHE A 841 -3.53 -66.54 53.35
CA PHE A 841 -2.45 -66.95 52.47
C PHE A 841 -2.60 -68.42 52.11
N ILE A 842 -2.62 -68.72 50.81
CA ILE A 842 -2.67 -70.08 50.26
C ILE A 842 -1.33 -70.32 49.55
N TYR A 843 -0.53 -71.25 50.05
CA TYR A 843 0.79 -71.58 49.53
C TYR A 843 0.68 -72.58 48.37
N ALA A 844 1.63 -72.56 47.42
CA ALA A 844 1.60 -73.43 46.23
C ALA A 844 1.69 -74.96 46.53
N ASN A 845 2.16 -75.33 47.73
CA ASN A 845 2.12 -76.71 48.24
C ASN A 845 0.71 -77.14 48.69
N GLY A 846 -0.19 -76.19 48.94
CA GLY A 846 -1.56 -76.40 49.44
C GLY A 846 -1.75 -76.09 50.92
N ASP A 847 -0.73 -75.62 51.64
CA ASP A 847 -0.90 -75.08 53.00
C ASP A 847 -1.79 -73.81 52.95
N ARG A 848 -2.60 -73.60 53.99
CA ARG A 848 -3.44 -72.41 54.15
C ARG A 848 -3.23 -71.82 55.54
N TYR A 849 -2.81 -70.57 55.59
CA TYR A 849 -2.91 -69.73 56.79
C TYR A 849 -4.08 -68.75 56.66
N GLU A 850 -4.80 -68.56 57.76
CA GLU A 850 -5.91 -67.63 57.89
C GLU A 850 -5.86 -66.99 59.28
N GLY A 851 -5.62 -65.68 59.33
CA GLY A 851 -5.34 -64.99 60.58
C GLY A 851 -4.63 -63.65 60.36
N GLN A 852 -3.95 -63.19 61.41
CA GLN A 852 -3.31 -61.88 61.41
C GLN A 852 -1.92 -61.90 60.77
N PHE A 853 -1.63 -60.86 59.99
CA PHE A 853 -0.31 -60.60 59.44
C PHE A 853 0.31 -59.36 60.07
N LYS A 854 1.63 -59.37 60.22
CA LYS A 854 2.41 -58.17 60.56
C LYS A 854 3.73 -58.22 59.79
N ASP A 855 4.02 -57.15 59.05
CA ASP A 855 5.27 -56.98 58.29
C ASP A 855 5.62 -58.19 57.40
N ASN A 856 4.57 -58.72 56.73
CA ASN A 856 4.55 -59.92 55.88
C ASN A 856 4.50 -61.31 56.56
N ASN A 857 4.78 -61.38 57.86
CA ASN A 857 4.86 -62.62 58.64
C ASN A 857 3.53 -62.94 59.35
N MET A 858 3.29 -64.21 59.67
CA MET A 858 2.17 -64.67 60.49
C MET A 858 2.34 -64.20 61.94
N HIS A 859 1.28 -63.63 62.52
CA HIS A 859 1.32 -62.96 63.82
C HIS A 859 -0.02 -63.09 64.56
N GLY A 860 -0.08 -62.72 65.84
CA GLY A 860 -1.32 -62.65 66.61
C GLY A 860 -2.08 -63.98 66.65
N LYS A 861 -3.40 -63.95 66.42
CA LYS A 861 -4.21 -65.18 66.30
C LYS A 861 -4.30 -65.64 64.85
N GLY A 862 -4.11 -66.94 64.61
CA GLY A 862 -4.28 -67.52 63.28
C GLY A 862 -4.35 -69.05 63.25
N LYS A 863 -4.93 -69.54 62.16
CA LYS A 863 -5.19 -70.96 61.86
C LYS A 863 -4.32 -71.39 60.68
N MET A 864 -3.50 -72.42 60.87
CA MET A 864 -2.74 -73.09 59.82
C MET A 864 -3.34 -74.46 59.54
N ILE A 865 -3.51 -74.79 58.26
CA ILE A 865 -3.93 -76.10 57.77
C ILE A 865 -2.85 -76.57 56.80
N TRP A 866 -2.20 -77.70 57.08
CA TRP A 866 -1.12 -78.22 56.24
C TRP A 866 -1.65 -79.06 55.07
N GLY A 867 -1.25 -78.68 53.87
CA GLY A 867 -1.75 -79.22 52.61
C GLY A 867 -1.23 -80.61 52.27
N ARG A 868 -1.89 -81.29 51.32
CA ARG A 868 -1.60 -82.67 50.89
C ARG A 868 -0.21 -82.93 50.27
N LYS A 869 0.72 -81.96 50.31
CA LYS A 869 2.08 -82.06 49.74
C LYS A 869 3.18 -81.76 50.76
N THR A 870 2.86 -81.64 52.06
CA THR A 870 3.84 -81.39 53.12
C THR A 870 3.97 -82.59 54.05
N GLN A 871 5.01 -82.62 54.87
CA GLN A 871 5.24 -83.71 55.84
C GLN A 871 4.14 -83.80 56.91
N CYS A 872 3.50 -82.67 57.21
CA CYS A 872 2.39 -82.56 58.17
C CYS A 872 1.01 -82.60 57.46
N ALA A 873 0.91 -83.22 56.29
CA ALA A 873 -0.29 -83.19 55.45
C ALA A 873 -1.56 -83.65 56.19
N GLY A 874 -2.51 -82.72 56.41
CA GLY A 874 -3.74 -82.97 57.15
C GLY A 874 -3.71 -82.52 58.62
N ASP A 875 -2.55 -82.14 59.16
CA ASP A 875 -2.45 -81.49 60.47
C ASP A 875 -3.12 -80.10 60.44
N MET A 876 -3.56 -79.63 61.60
CA MET A 876 -4.08 -78.30 61.82
C MET A 876 -3.54 -77.71 63.13
N TYR A 877 -3.15 -76.43 63.11
CA TYR A 877 -2.87 -75.65 64.32
C TYR A 877 -3.75 -74.40 64.36
N GLU A 878 -4.26 -74.07 65.54
CA GLU A 878 -5.02 -72.85 65.78
C GLU A 878 -4.61 -72.27 67.15
N GLY A 879 -4.06 -71.06 67.15
CA GLY A 879 -3.43 -70.50 68.35
C GLY A 879 -2.69 -69.17 68.13
N ASP A 880 -1.73 -68.89 68.99
CA ASP A 880 -0.87 -67.70 68.93
C ASP A 880 0.33 -67.89 68.00
N TRP A 881 0.61 -66.87 67.20
CA TRP A 881 1.75 -66.78 66.29
C TRP A 881 2.58 -65.54 66.58
N ILE A 882 3.90 -65.68 66.60
CA ILE A 882 4.83 -64.56 66.53
C ILE A 882 5.91 -64.94 65.52
N GLU A 883 6.07 -64.13 64.46
CA GLU A 883 7.13 -64.26 63.45
C GLU A 883 7.23 -65.70 62.92
N ASP A 884 6.11 -66.12 62.31
CA ASP A 884 5.90 -67.44 61.71
C ASP A 884 6.04 -68.65 62.65
N SER A 885 6.19 -68.42 63.97
CA SER A 885 6.33 -69.47 64.98
C SER A 885 5.11 -69.60 65.89
N LYS A 886 4.63 -70.84 66.06
CA LYS A 886 3.58 -71.21 67.02
C LYS A 886 4.09 -70.97 68.44
N THR A 887 3.31 -70.25 69.24
CA THR A 887 3.65 -69.84 70.60
C THR A 887 2.39 -69.80 71.47
N GLY A 888 2.48 -69.21 72.68
CA GLY A 888 1.32 -68.90 73.53
C GLY A 888 0.43 -70.11 73.83
N GLN A 889 -0.87 -69.98 73.59
CA GLN A 889 -1.85 -71.06 73.72
C GLN A 889 -2.32 -71.52 72.34
N GLY A 890 -2.44 -72.83 72.13
CA GLY A 890 -2.99 -73.36 70.88
C GLY A 890 -3.53 -74.79 70.98
N VAL A 891 -4.31 -75.14 69.97
CA VAL A 891 -4.78 -76.50 69.71
C VAL A 891 -4.02 -77.01 68.48
N TYR A 892 -3.46 -78.21 68.60
CA TYR A 892 -2.86 -78.94 67.48
C TYR A 892 -3.64 -80.24 67.27
N ILE A 893 -4.17 -80.42 66.07
CA ILE A 893 -4.83 -81.66 65.65
C ILE A 893 -3.92 -82.32 64.63
N TYR A 894 -3.46 -83.52 64.94
CA TYR A 894 -2.65 -84.34 64.04
C TYR A 894 -3.55 -85.01 62.99
N ALA A 895 -3.01 -85.32 61.81
CA ALA A 895 -3.74 -85.94 60.70
C ALA A 895 -4.31 -87.34 61.02
N ASN A 896 -3.82 -88.01 62.08
CA ASN A 896 -4.37 -89.26 62.59
C ASN A 896 -5.61 -89.06 63.49
N GLY A 897 -5.89 -87.82 63.92
CA GLY A 897 -6.97 -87.44 64.82
C GLY A 897 -6.55 -87.13 66.28
N ASP A 898 -5.29 -87.34 66.66
CA ASP A 898 -4.82 -87.01 68.01
C ASP A 898 -4.90 -85.50 68.25
N ARG A 899 -5.31 -85.09 69.45
CA ARG A 899 -5.56 -83.68 69.78
C ARG A 899 -4.75 -83.24 70.99
N TYR A 900 -3.79 -82.35 70.78
CA TYR A 900 -3.12 -81.60 71.84
C TYR A 900 -3.77 -80.24 72.04
N GLU A 901 -3.94 -79.85 73.30
CA GLU A 901 -4.41 -78.54 73.74
C GLU A 901 -3.53 -78.06 74.90
N GLY A 902 -2.86 -76.92 74.73
CA GLY A 902 -1.93 -76.41 75.73
C GLY A 902 -0.96 -75.37 75.19
N GLN A 903 0.13 -75.21 75.93
CA GLN A 903 1.11 -74.17 75.66
C GLN A 903 2.09 -74.57 74.56
N PHE A 904 2.36 -73.63 73.65
CA PHE A 904 3.40 -73.77 72.64
C PHE A 904 4.54 -72.81 72.90
N LYS A 905 5.76 -73.26 72.63
CA LYS A 905 6.95 -72.40 72.59
C LYS A 905 7.88 -72.91 71.51
N ASP A 906 8.43 -71.99 70.70
CA ASP A 906 9.42 -72.30 69.67
C ASP A 906 8.95 -73.47 68.77
N ASN A 907 7.68 -73.41 68.33
CA ASN A 907 6.94 -74.43 67.56
C ASN A 907 6.65 -75.79 68.25
N ASN A 908 7.10 -76.00 69.48
CA ASN A 908 6.99 -77.25 70.24
C ASN A 908 5.90 -77.21 71.33
N MET A 909 5.33 -78.37 71.67
CA MET A 909 4.47 -78.54 72.85
C MET A 909 5.31 -78.34 74.12
N HIS A 910 4.84 -77.49 75.03
CA HIS A 910 5.59 -77.07 76.21
C HIS A 910 4.65 -76.75 77.39
N GLY A 911 5.21 -76.41 78.56
CA GLY A 911 4.46 -75.98 79.74
C GLY A 911 3.38 -76.99 80.17
N LYS A 912 2.20 -76.49 80.55
CA LYS A 912 1.04 -77.35 80.83
C LYS A 912 0.29 -77.65 79.53
N GLY A 913 -0.07 -78.93 79.34
CA GLY A 913 -0.85 -79.37 78.18
C GLY A 913 -1.56 -80.70 78.39
N LYS A 914 -2.65 -80.86 77.65
CA LYS A 914 -3.48 -82.06 77.60
C LYS A 914 -3.40 -82.66 76.20
N ILE A 915 -3.30 -83.98 76.11
CA ILE A 915 -3.46 -84.72 74.86
C ILE A 915 -4.55 -85.78 75.03
N ASP A 916 -5.53 -85.73 74.14
CA ASP A 916 -6.50 -86.80 73.92
C ASP A 916 -6.02 -87.61 72.72
N TYR A 917 -5.72 -88.89 72.92
CA TYR A 917 -5.36 -89.81 71.84
C TYR A 917 -6.60 -90.48 71.25
N VAL A 918 -6.56 -90.81 69.95
CA VAL A 918 -7.69 -91.46 69.24
C VAL A 918 -8.02 -92.84 69.81
N ASN A 919 -7.06 -93.54 70.40
CA ASN A 919 -7.30 -94.81 71.11
C ASN A 919 -8.02 -94.64 72.46
N SER A 920 -8.43 -93.41 72.82
CA SER A 920 -9.03 -92.99 74.09
C SER A 920 -8.10 -92.92 75.31
N ASP A 921 -6.79 -93.16 75.15
CA ASP A 921 -5.80 -92.80 76.17
C ASP A 921 -5.76 -91.27 76.36
N LYS A 922 -5.49 -90.83 77.59
CA LYS A 922 -5.41 -89.40 77.94
C LYS A 922 -4.22 -89.12 78.84
N TYR A 923 -3.46 -88.08 78.50
CA TYR A 923 -2.44 -87.53 79.38
C TYR A 923 -2.70 -86.04 79.65
N THR A 924 -2.46 -85.63 80.89
CA THR A 924 -2.48 -84.22 81.30
C THR A 924 -1.36 -84.01 82.31
N GLY A 925 -0.48 -83.04 82.05
CA GLY A 925 0.72 -82.82 82.85
C GLY A 925 1.69 -81.81 82.23
N ASP A 926 2.96 -81.89 82.62
CA ASP A 926 4.03 -81.03 82.11
C ASP A 926 4.67 -81.56 80.81
N TRP A 927 4.97 -80.63 79.90
CA TRP A 927 5.60 -80.88 78.62
C TRP A 927 6.89 -80.07 78.44
N ILE A 928 7.96 -80.73 78.00
CA ILE A 928 9.19 -80.06 77.57
C ILE A 928 9.59 -80.64 76.22
N VAL A 929 9.61 -79.78 75.20
CA VAL A 929 10.01 -80.09 73.80
C VAL A 929 9.33 -81.38 73.31
N GLY A 930 8.00 -81.39 73.33
CA GLY A 930 7.19 -82.52 72.83
C GLY A 930 7.17 -83.78 73.69
N LYS A 931 7.86 -83.81 74.84
CA LYS A 931 7.88 -84.96 75.77
C LYS A 931 7.10 -84.68 77.04
N LYS A 932 6.37 -85.71 77.51
CA LYS A 932 5.75 -85.75 78.84
C LYS A 932 6.85 -85.86 79.90
N THR A 933 6.79 -85.01 80.91
CA THR A 933 7.77 -84.90 81.99
C THR A 933 7.09 -84.37 83.26
N GLY A 934 7.84 -84.13 84.33
CA GLY A 934 7.31 -83.50 85.55
C GLY A 934 6.18 -84.29 86.19
N GLU A 935 5.18 -83.60 86.73
CA GLU A 935 3.99 -84.24 87.32
C GLU A 935 2.89 -84.42 86.26
N GLY A 936 2.22 -85.56 86.28
CA GLY A 936 1.10 -85.81 85.39
C GLY A 936 0.17 -86.93 85.81
N ALA A 937 -0.96 -87.01 85.12
CA ALA A 937 -1.86 -88.16 85.15
C ALA A 937 -1.92 -88.79 83.75
N PHE A 938 -1.84 -90.12 83.70
CA PHE A 938 -2.14 -90.90 82.51
C PHE A 938 -3.32 -91.83 82.81
N ILE A 939 -4.35 -91.73 81.98
CA ILE A 939 -5.55 -92.58 82.01
C ILE A 939 -5.50 -93.43 80.75
N TYR A 940 -5.35 -94.74 80.92
CA TYR A 940 -5.40 -95.69 79.81
C TYR A 940 -6.84 -96.00 79.42
N ALA A 941 -7.05 -96.34 78.15
CA ALA A 941 -8.35 -96.76 77.61
C ALA A 941 -8.92 -98.03 78.27
N ASN A 942 -8.08 -98.85 78.93
CA ASN A 942 -8.50 -100.02 79.72
C ASN A 942 -9.01 -99.67 81.14
N GLY A 943 -8.91 -98.41 81.57
CA GLY A 943 -9.29 -97.94 82.90
C GLY A 943 -8.15 -97.90 83.94
N ASP A 944 -6.93 -98.34 83.61
CA ASP A 944 -5.77 -98.16 84.49
C ASP A 944 -5.43 -96.67 84.62
N ARG A 945 -5.17 -96.20 85.84
CA ARG A 945 -4.86 -94.80 86.15
C ARG A 945 -3.52 -94.70 86.87
N TYR A 946 -2.55 -94.06 86.23
CA TYR A 946 -1.28 -93.67 86.85
C TYR A 946 -1.28 -92.19 87.21
N GLU A 947 -0.82 -91.87 88.41
CA GLU A 947 -0.58 -90.51 88.90
C GLU A 947 0.80 -90.41 89.55
N GLY A 948 1.58 -89.42 89.13
CA GLY A 948 2.94 -89.20 89.62
C GLY A 948 3.88 -88.70 88.52
N GLN A 949 5.16 -89.05 88.67
CA GLN A 949 6.22 -88.40 87.91
C GLN A 949 6.53 -89.07 86.57
N PHE A 950 6.74 -88.23 85.55
CA PHE A 950 7.11 -88.63 84.21
C PHE A 950 8.55 -88.18 83.90
N ARG A 951 9.29 -89.03 83.19
CA ARG A 951 10.54 -88.66 82.53
C ARG A 951 10.61 -89.32 81.17
N ASP A 952 10.85 -88.53 80.13
CA ASP A 952 10.94 -89.00 78.74
C ASP A 952 9.77 -89.94 78.36
N ASN A 953 8.54 -89.50 78.64
CA ASN A 953 7.28 -90.23 78.45
C ASN A 953 7.03 -91.46 79.34
N ASN A 954 7.96 -91.86 80.21
CA ASN A 954 7.84 -93.04 81.07
C ASN A 954 7.51 -92.68 82.52
N PHE A 955 6.80 -93.57 83.22
CA PHE A 955 6.62 -93.49 84.69
C PHE A 955 7.97 -93.60 85.40
N HIS A 956 8.23 -92.71 86.34
CA HIS A 956 9.52 -92.55 87.00
C HIS A 956 9.31 -91.97 88.42
N GLY A 957 10.32 -92.03 89.29
CA GLY A 957 10.24 -91.42 90.63
C GLY A 957 9.15 -92.04 91.51
N LYS A 958 8.40 -91.22 92.25
CA LYS A 958 7.25 -91.69 93.02
C LYS A 958 5.99 -91.68 92.15
N GLY A 959 5.18 -92.71 92.27
CA GLY A 959 3.91 -92.80 91.56
C GLY A 959 2.97 -93.86 92.11
N LYS A 960 1.67 -93.61 91.93
CA LYS A 960 0.58 -94.51 92.30
C LYS A 960 -0.10 -95.00 91.03
N ILE A 961 -0.44 -96.28 91.01
CA ILE A 961 -1.30 -96.85 89.98
C ILE A 961 -2.47 -97.59 90.66
N ASP A 962 -3.69 -97.20 90.27
CA ASP A 962 -4.88 -98.03 90.47
C ASP A 962 -5.10 -98.81 89.18
N PHE A 963 -5.06 -100.14 89.27
CA PHE A 963 -5.36 -101.00 88.13
C PHE A 963 -6.88 -101.23 88.03
N ALA A 964 -7.41 -101.33 86.81
CA ALA A 964 -8.83 -101.59 86.56
C ALA A 964 -9.34 -102.91 87.17
N ASN A 965 -8.43 -103.88 87.40
CA ASN A 965 -8.71 -105.15 88.09
C ASN A 965 -8.75 -105.04 89.63
N GLY A 966 -8.70 -103.83 90.20
CA GLY A 966 -8.80 -103.56 91.64
C GLY A 966 -7.48 -103.68 92.41
N ASN A 967 -6.42 -104.22 91.83
CA ASN A 967 -5.10 -104.23 92.44
C ASN A 967 -4.54 -102.80 92.53
N LYS A 968 -3.74 -102.53 93.57
CA LYS A 968 -3.13 -101.21 93.78
C LYS A 968 -1.65 -101.33 94.09
N TYR A 969 -0.86 -100.42 93.52
CA TYR A 969 0.54 -100.25 93.87
C TYR A 969 0.87 -98.78 94.09
N SER A 970 1.61 -98.52 95.17
CA SER A 970 2.18 -97.21 95.51
C SER A 970 3.62 -97.42 95.95
N GLY A 971 4.57 -96.78 95.28
CA GLY A 971 6.00 -97.01 95.52
C GLY A 971 6.91 -96.31 94.51
N ASP A 972 8.13 -96.82 94.37
CA ASP A 972 9.13 -96.30 93.43
C ASP A 972 8.98 -96.89 92.02
N TRP A 973 9.14 -96.03 91.02
CA TRP A 973 9.12 -96.36 89.62
C TRP A 973 10.42 -95.97 88.95
N ILE A 974 10.98 -96.88 88.15
CA ILE A 974 12.04 -96.54 87.20
C ILE A 974 11.62 -97.09 85.84
N ASN A 975 11.40 -96.17 84.90
CA ASN A 975 11.14 -96.42 83.48
C ASN A 975 10.01 -97.45 83.26
N GLY A 976 8.83 -97.18 83.86
CA GLY A 976 7.64 -98.01 83.74
C GLY A 976 7.62 -99.29 84.59
N LYS A 977 8.67 -99.57 85.39
CA LYS A 977 8.73 -100.73 86.30
C LYS A 977 8.61 -100.32 87.77
N LYS A 978 7.83 -101.08 88.52
CA LYS A 978 7.80 -101.06 90.00
C LYS A 978 9.14 -101.58 90.53
N THR A 979 9.75 -100.84 91.45
CA THR A 979 11.06 -101.13 92.02
C THR A 979 11.16 -100.58 93.45
N GLY A 980 12.32 -100.70 94.09
CA GLY A 980 12.59 -100.07 95.39
C GLY A 980 11.64 -100.55 96.50
N GLN A 981 11.15 -99.62 97.31
CA GLN A 981 10.15 -99.93 98.34
C GLN A 981 8.75 -99.62 97.82
N GLY A 982 7.79 -100.49 98.13
CA GLY A 982 6.40 -100.29 97.74
C GLY A 982 5.41 -101.08 98.56
N VAL A 983 4.15 -100.67 98.50
CA VAL A 983 3.02 -101.42 99.05
C VAL A 983 2.20 -101.93 97.88
N PHE A 984 1.96 -103.25 97.86
CA PHE A 984 0.99 -103.86 96.96
C PHE A 984 -0.20 -104.36 97.77
N VAL A 985 -1.39 -103.97 97.33
CA VAL A 985 -2.66 -104.48 97.85
C VAL A 985 -3.33 -105.25 96.72
N GLY A 986 -3.45 -106.56 96.92
CA GLY A 986 -4.17 -107.44 96.02
C GLY A 986 -5.68 -107.21 96.13
N ALA A 987 -6.41 -107.40 95.03
CA ALA A 987 -7.88 -107.27 95.02
C ALA A 987 -8.58 -108.29 95.95
N ASN A 988 -7.90 -109.36 96.35
CA ASN A 988 -8.35 -110.35 97.33
C ASN A 988 -8.11 -109.95 98.81
N GLY A 989 -7.46 -108.82 99.06
CA GLY A 989 -7.11 -108.35 100.41
C GLY A 989 -5.72 -108.76 100.93
N ASP A 990 -4.93 -109.54 100.16
CA ASP A 990 -3.53 -109.79 100.52
C ASP A 990 -2.73 -108.49 100.47
N ARG A 991 -1.97 -108.21 101.54
CA ARG A 991 -1.06 -107.05 101.60
C ARG A 991 0.39 -107.53 101.64
N TYR A 992 1.16 -107.15 100.62
CA TYR A 992 2.61 -107.24 100.64
C TYR A 992 3.22 -105.86 100.96
N ASP A 993 4.10 -105.85 101.96
CA ASP A 993 4.88 -104.70 102.40
C ASP A 993 6.36 -105.08 102.36
N GLY A 994 7.13 -104.48 101.45
CA GLY A 994 8.51 -104.90 101.19
C GLY A 994 9.06 -104.40 99.86
N GLN A 995 10.16 -105.02 99.43
CA GLN A 995 10.91 -104.57 98.26
C GLN A 995 10.37 -105.15 96.95
N PHE A 996 10.41 -104.33 95.90
CA PHE A 996 10.05 -104.70 94.54
C PHE A 996 11.30 -104.69 93.66
N LYS A 997 11.40 -105.69 92.79
CA LYS A 997 12.39 -105.69 91.69
C LYS A 997 11.73 -106.23 90.43
N ASP A 998 11.82 -105.46 89.36
CA ASP A 998 11.24 -105.79 88.06
C ASP A 998 9.77 -106.27 88.19
N ASN A 999 8.95 -105.50 88.92
CA ASN A 999 7.55 -105.78 89.25
C ASN A 999 7.24 -106.94 90.23
N ASN A 1000 8.23 -107.72 90.65
CA ASN A 1000 8.04 -108.88 91.55
C ASN A 1000 8.37 -108.55 93.01
N PHE A 1001 7.74 -109.26 93.96
CA PHE A 1001 8.17 -109.29 95.36
C PHE A 1001 9.59 -109.87 95.47
N HIS A 1002 10.47 -109.20 96.20
CA HIS A 1002 11.88 -109.56 96.26
C HIS A 1002 12.53 -109.12 97.59
N GLY A 1003 13.64 -109.76 97.98
CA GLY A 1003 14.34 -109.44 99.22
C GLY A 1003 13.49 -109.68 100.47
N ALA A 1004 13.81 -108.98 101.56
CA ALA A 1004 13.01 -109.05 102.78
C ALA A 1004 11.62 -108.43 102.54
N GLY A 1005 10.57 -109.18 102.86
CA GLY A 1005 9.19 -108.72 102.69
C GLY A 1005 8.21 -109.45 103.61
N LYS A 1006 7.21 -108.72 104.08
CA LYS A 1006 6.13 -109.26 104.90
C LYS A 1006 4.85 -109.35 104.08
N ILE A 1007 4.17 -110.49 104.17
CA ILE A 1007 2.81 -110.64 103.65
C ILE A 1007 1.86 -110.99 104.80
N ASP A 1008 0.82 -110.18 104.94
CA ASP A 1008 -0.37 -110.58 105.69
C ASP A 1008 -1.36 -111.15 104.66
N PHE A 1009 -1.58 -112.47 104.72
CA PHE A 1009 -2.55 -113.12 103.84
C PHE A 1009 -3.98 -112.87 104.35
N ALA A 1010 -4.94 -112.79 103.43
CA ALA A 1010 -6.37 -112.69 103.75
C ALA A 1010 -6.88 -113.87 104.60
N SER A 1011 -6.20 -115.03 104.57
CA SER A 1011 -6.45 -116.20 105.41
C SER A 1011 -6.08 -116.02 106.90
N ARG A 1012 -5.47 -114.88 107.27
CA ARG A 1012 -4.86 -114.55 108.58
C ARG A 1012 -3.58 -115.31 108.93
N SER A 1013 -3.16 -116.30 108.13
CA SER A 1013 -1.80 -116.83 108.19
C SER A 1013 -0.78 -115.74 107.81
N LYS A 1014 0.46 -115.84 108.30
CA LYS A 1014 1.49 -114.83 108.09
C LYS A 1014 2.81 -115.46 107.66
N TYR A 1015 3.49 -114.80 106.73
CA TYR A 1015 4.88 -115.09 106.39
C TYR A 1015 5.73 -113.83 106.50
N SER A 1016 6.89 -113.99 107.13
CA SER A 1016 7.96 -113.01 107.18
C SER A 1016 9.27 -113.75 106.90
N GLY A 1017 10.01 -113.30 105.89
CA GLY A 1017 11.22 -113.96 105.40
C GLY A 1017 11.65 -113.42 104.04
N ASP A 1018 12.52 -114.18 103.36
CA ASP A 1018 13.11 -113.78 102.09
C ASP A 1018 12.24 -114.15 100.88
N TRP A 1019 12.11 -113.21 99.95
CA TRP A 1019 11.39 -113.38 98.69
C TRP A 1019 12.35 -113.38 97.50
N MET A 1020 12.17 -114.34 96.60
CA MET A 1020 12.87 -114.36 95.32
C MET A 1020 11.87 -114.60 94.20
N VAL A 1021 11.68 -113.57 93.36
CA VAL A 1021 10.76 -113.59 92.21
C VAL A 1021 9.35 -114.07 92.60
N GLY A 1022 8.78 -113.47 93.65
CA GLY A 1022 7.44 -113.81 94.12
C GLY A 1022 7.30 -115.10 94.93
N MET A 1023 8.37 -115.88 95.14
CA MET A 1023 8.35 -117.10 95.96
C MET A 1023 9.02 -116.88 97.33
N LYS A 1024 8.48 -117.51 98.37
CA LYS A 1024 9.15 -117.62 99.68
C LYS A 1024 10.38 -118.52 99.55
N THR A 1025 11.52 -118.10 100.09
CA THR A 1025 12.77 -118.86 100.06
C THR A 1025 13.62 -118.52 101.29
N GLY A 1026 14.84 -119.05 101.37
CA GLY A 1026 15.80 -118.70 102.41
C GLY A 1026 15.34 -119.10 103.81
N GLN A 1027 15.51 -118.22 104.79
CA GLN A 1027 14.98 -118.42 106.14
C GLN A 1027 13.62 -117.73 106.26
N GLY A 1028 12.69 -118.35 106.98
CA GLY A 1028 11.38 -117.76 107.22
C GLY A 1028 10.70 -118.28 108.48
N VAL A 1029 9.74 -117.48 108.94
CA VAL A 1029 8.77 -117.91 109.95
C VAL A 1029 7.40 -117.91 109.28
N PHE A 1030 6.75 -119.08 109.27
CA PHE A 1030 5.36 -119.20 108.84
C PHE A 1030 4.48 -119.51 110.05
N ILE A 1031 3.52 -118.63 110.30
CA ILE A 1031 2.54 -118.76 111.37
C ILE A 1031 1.21 -119.11 110.69
N TYR A 1032 0.75 -120.34 110.91
CA TYR A 1032 -0.57 -120.76 110.44
C TYR A 1032 -1.68 -120.09 111.25
N ALA A 1033 -2.85 -119.90 110.64
CA ALA A 1033 -4.02 -119.33 111.31
C ALA A 1033 -4.56 -120.14 112.50
N ASN A 1034 -4.12 -121.40 112.69
CA ASN A 1034 -4.43 -122.23 113.86
C ASN A 1034 -3.43 -122.08 115.03
N GLY A 1035 -2.32 -121.37 114.83
CA GLY A 1035 -1.26 -121.18 115.81
C GLY A 1035 -0.04 -122.11 115.68
N ASP A 1036 -0.08 -123.14 114.81
CA ASP A 1036 1.11 -123.96 114.54
C ASP A 1036 2.22 -123.10 113.93
N ARG A 1037 3.46 -123.34 114.38
CA ARG A 1037 4.62 -122.51 114.03
C ARG A 1037 5.70 -123.35 113.39
N TYR A 1038 5.97 -123.10 112.11
CA TYR A 1038 7.18 -123.56 111.45
C TYR A 1038 8.24 -122.46 111.46
N GLU A 1039 9.44 -122.83 111.89
CA GLU A 1039 10.64 -122.01 111.80
C GLU A 1039 11.77 -122.84 111.16
N GLY A 1040 12.30 -122.33 110.07
CA GLY A 1040 13.30 -123.03 109.28
C GLY A 1040 13.39 -122.55 107.85
N GLN A 1041 13.96 -123.41 107.02
CA GLN A 1041 14.26 -123.11 105.63
C GLN A 1041 13.04 -123.27 104.72
N PHE A 1042 12.88 -122.32 103.81
CA PHE A 1042 11.89 -122.34 102.75
C PHE A 1042 12.58 -122.56 101.41
N LYS A 1043 11.98 -123.40 100.57
CA LYS A 1043 12.34 -123.51 99.16
C LYS A 1043 11.07 -123.63 98.33
N ASP A 1044 10.97 -122.81 97.29
CA ASP A 1044 9.86 -122.81 96.32
C ASP A 1044 8.46 -122.77 96.98
N ASN A 1045 8.38 -122.04 98.11
CA ASN A 1045 7.24 -121.86 99.04
C ASN A 1045 7.00 -122.94 100.12
N ASN A 1046 7.66 -124.08 100.06
CA ASN A 1046 7.46 -125.24 100.96
C ASN A 1046 8.52 -125.28 102.07
N PHE A 1047 8.24 -126.04 103.15
CA PHE A 1047 9.21 -126.38 104.19
C PHE A 1047 10.23 -127.37 103.63
N HIS A 1048 11.51 -127.02 103.69
CA HIS A 1048 12.56 -127.77 103.00
C HIS A 1048 13.92 -127.56 103.69
N GLY A 1049 14.73 -128.60 103.84
CA GLY A 1049 15.98 -128.54 104.62
C GLY A 1049 15.73 -128.72 106.13
N LYS A 1050 16.59 -128.13 106.97
CA LYS A 1050 16.42 -128.24 108.45
C LYS A 1050 15.32 -127.28 108.92
N GLY A 1051 14.38 -127.81 109.70
CA GLY A 1051 13.28 -127.03 110.26
C GLY A 1051 12.69 -127.63 111.53
N LYS A 1052 12.18 -126.76 112.39
CA LYS A 1052 11.44 -127.14 113.59
C LYS A 1052 9.98 -126.74 113.41
N ILE A 1053 9.07 -127.65 113.75
CA ILE A 1053 7.66 -127.33 113.93
C ILE A 1053 7.28 -127.51 115.40
N ASP A 1054 6.73 -126.45 115.97
CA ASP A 1054 6.04 -126.47 117.25
C ASP A 1054 4.55 -126.61 116.97
N TYR A 1055 3.98 -127.78 117.28
CA TYR A 1055 2.54 -128.00 117.19
C TYR A 1055 1.85 -127.50 118.47
N VAL A 1056 0.69 -126.88 118.34
CA VAL A 1056 -0.07 -126.34 119.48
C VAL A 1056 -0.50 -127.42 120.49
N ASN A 1057 -0.56 -128.70 120.06
CA ASN A 1057 -0.88 -129.84 120.94
C ASN A 1057 0.29 -130.32 121.83
N GLY A 1058 1.45 -129.65 121.79
CA GLY A 1058 2.62 -129.97 122.62
C GLY A 1058 3.55 -131.04 122.05
N ASN A 1059 3.20 -131.67 120.92
CA ASN A 1059 4.15 -132.48 120.16
C ASN A 1059 5.17 -131.58 119.46
N GLN A 1060 6.41 -132.05 119.32
CA GLN A 1060 7.45 -131.34 118.57
C GLN A 1060 8.14 -132.27 117.58
N TYR A 1061 8.42 -131.76 116.39
CA TYR A 1061 9.34 -132.39 115.45
C TYR A 1061 10.49 -131.43 115.10
N SER A 1062 11.71 -131.94 115.19
CA SER A 1062 12.92 -131.29 114.71
C SER A 1062 13.71 -132.30 113.87
N GLY A 1063 14.03 -131.95 112.62
CA GLY A 1063 14.67 -132.86 111.68
C GLY A 1063 14.74 -132.29 110.26
N ASP A 1064 14.87 -133.18 109.28
CA ASP A 1064 14.87 -132.82 107.86
C ASP A 1064 13.45 -132.76 107.29
N TRP A 1065 13.20 -131.73 106.50
CA TRP A 1065 12.01 -131.56 105.68
C TRP A 1065 12.39 -131.65 104.22
N ILE A 1066 11.63 -132.39 103.43
CA ILE A 1066 11.64 -132.25 101.98
C ILE A 1066 10.18 -132.06 101.58
N ASP A 1067 9.91 -130.87 101.04
CA ASP A 1067 8.63 -130.46 100.45
C ASP A 1067 7.43 -130.79 101.38
N ASP A 1068 7.42 -130.11 102.54
CA ASP A 1068 6.45 -130.24 103.63
C ASP A 1068 6.39 -131.61 104.34
N ASN A 1069 7.22 -132.59 103.93
CA ASN A 1069 7.25 -133.92 104.53
C ASN A 1069 8.47 -134.10 105.45
N ARG A 1070 8.20 -134.58 106.67
CA ARG A 1070 9.23 -134.97 107.64
C ARG A 1070 9.96 -136.22 107.15
N THR A 1071 11.28 -136.16 107.06
CA THR A 1071 12.14 -137.18 106.44
C THR A 1071 13.52 -137.20 107.12
N GLY A 1072 14.47 -137.97 106.58
CA GLY A 1072 15.85 -138.00 107.06
C GLY A 1072 15.96 -138.48 108.51
N GLU A 1073 16.90 -137.93 109.28
CA GLU A 1073 16.95 -138.15 110.73
C GLU A 1073 16.22 -137.04 111.47
N GLY A 1074 15.39 -137.45 112.43
CA GLY A 1074 14.59 -136.51 113.23
C GLY A 1074 14.32 -137.02 114.63
N VAL A 1075 14.04 -136.08 115.52
CA VAL A 1075 13.51 -136.36 116.86
C VAL A 1075 12.05 -135.95 116.87
N PHE A 1076 11.17 -136.89 117.18
CA PHE A 1076 9.78 -136.58 117.51
C PHE A 1076 9.57 -136.77 119.00
N ILE A 1077 9.21 -135.67 119.66
CA ILE A 1077 8.91 -135.62 121.09
C ILE A 1077 7.38 -135.63 121.19
N TYR A 1078 6.83 -136.68 121.81
CA TYR A 1078 5.41 -136.76 122.10
C TYR A 1078 5.09 -135.98 123.38
N ALA A 1079 3.90 -135.40 123.45
CA ALA A 1079 3.47 -134.58 124.60
C ALA A 1079 3.43 -135.34 125.94
N ASN A 1080 3.49 -136.67 125.94
CA ASN A 1080 3.57 -137.50 127.15
C ASN A 1080 5.02 -137.71 127.68
N GLY A 1081 6.04 -137.23 126.96
CA GLY A 1081 7.45 -137.37 127.32
C GLY A 1081 8.15 -138.60 126.74
N ASP A 1082 7.44 -139.51 126.07
CA ASP A 1082 8.08 -140.51 125.21
C ASP A 1082 8.68 -139.82 123.99
N ARG A 1083 9.78 -140.37 123.46
CA ARG A 1083 10.38 -139.84 122.23
C ARG A 1083 10.89 -140.93 121.30
N TYR A 1084 10.65 -140.71 120.01
CA TYR A 1084 11.28 -141.46 118.94
C TYR A 1084 12.52 -140.72 118.46
N GLU A 1085 13.66 -141.41 118.50
CA GLU A 1085 14.88 -141.00 117.83
C GLU A 1085 15.18 -142.03 116.73
N GLY A 1086 15.19 -141.58 115.48
CA GLY A 1086 15.40 -142.45 114.33
C GLY A 1086 15.10 -141.77 113.00
N GLN A 1087 14.91 -142.59 111.98
CA GLN A 1087 14.69 -142.10 110.62
C GLN A 1087 13.20 -141.88 110.36
N PHE A 1088 12.89 -140.74 109.76
CA PHE A 1088 11.58 -140.47 109.19
C PHE A 1088 11.62 -140.72 107.70
N LYS A 1089 10.55 -141.29 107.17
CA LYS A 1089 10.28 -141.30 105.74
C LYS A 1089 8.79 -141.06 105.51
N ASP A 1090 8.49 -140.09 104.66
CA ASP A 1090 7.11 -139.76 104.27
C ASP A 1090 6.23 -139.52 105.52
N ASN A 1091 6.73 -138.74 106.49
CA ASN A 1091 6.19 -138.48 107.83
C ASN A 1091 6.14 -139.64 108.84
N ASN A 1092 6.48 -140.87 108.43
CA ASN A 1092 6.38 -142.08 109.26
C ASN A 1092 7.75 -142.49 109.85
N MET A 1093 7.72 -143.16 111.00
CA MET A 1093 8.90 -143.75 111.64
C MET A 1093 9.40 -144.95 110.81
N TYR A 1094 10.70 -145.03 110.54
CA TYR A 1094 11.27 -145.94 109.54
C TYR A 1094 12.62 -146.55 109.97
N GLY A 1095 12.93 -147.74 109.46
CA GLY A 1095 14.25 -148.37 109.60
C GLY A 1095 14.59 -148.78 111.04
N LYS A 1096 15.83 -148.52 111.47
CA LYS A 1096 16.23 -148.69 112.88
C LYS A 1096 15.95 -147.39 113.64
N GLY A 1097 15.22 -147.49 114.74
CA GLY A 1097 15.03 -146.38 115.67
C GLY A 1097 14.95 -146.89 117.11
N ARG A 1098 15.26 -146.02 118.07
CA ARG A 1098 15.04 -146.30 119.48
C ARG A 1098 13.80 -145.58 119.96
N MET A 1099 12.88 -146.34 120.57
CA MET A 1099 11.84 -145.73 121.39
C MET A 1099 12.40 -145.56 122.80
N VAL A 1100 12.52 -144.31 123.25
CA VAL A 1100 12.93 -143.97 124.60
C VAL A 1100 11.67 -143.61 125.36
N TYR A 1101 11.18 -144.56 126.16
CA TYR A 1101 9.99 -144.35 126.98
C TYR A 1101 10.32 -143.53 128.23
N ALA A 1102 9.34 -142.75 128.72
CA ALA A 1102 9.49 -141.88 129.89
C ALA A 1102 9.86 -142.65 131.19
N ASN A 1103 9.60 -143.96 131.24
CA ASN A 1103 9.98 -144.84 132.35
C ASN A 1103 11.44 -145.37 132.29
N GLY A 1104 12.22 -144.98 131.29
CA GLY A 1104 13.61 -145.41 131.11
C GLY A 1104 13.81 -146.77 130.43
N VAL A 1105 12.74 -147.46 130.04
CA VAL A 1105 12.84 -148.62 129.14
C VAL A 1105 13.20 -148.12 127.74
N VAL A 1106 14.18 -148.78 127.11
CA VAL A 1106 14.59 -148.51 125.73
C VAL A 1106 14.37 -149.77 124.91
N ASN A 1107 13.50 -149.68 123.91
CA ASN A 1107 13.34 -150.73 122.91
C ASN A 1107 14.03 -150.29 121.62
N GLU A 1108 15.11 -150.98 121.25
CA GLU A 1108 15.61 -150.95 119.87
C GLU A 1108 14.66 -151.76 119.00
N ILE A 1109 13.96 -151.07 118.11
CA ILE A 1109 13.02 -151.70 117.18
C ILE A 1109 13.58 -151.45 115.78
N VAL A 1110 13.87 -152.55 115.08
CA VAL A 1110 13.89 -152.52 113.62
C VAL A 1110 12.42 -152.47 113.21
N TRP A 1111 12.00 -151.39 112.56
CA TRP A 1111 10.67 -151.25 111.99
C TRP A 1111 10.73 -151.89 110.59
N PRO A 1112 10.34 -153.18 110.40
CA PRO A 1112 10.39 -153.83 109.10
C PRO A 1112 9.65 -153.04 108.01
N SER A 1113 10.19 -153.11 106.80
CA SER A 1113 9.70 -152.39 105.62
C SER A 1113 8.39 -152.98 105.08
N GLY A 1114 7.27 -152.59 105.68
CA GLY A 1114 5.92 -152.84 105.17
C GLY A 1114 4.89 -153.13 106.26
N SER A 1115 4.02 -152.15 106.55
CA SER A 1115 2.76 -152.27 107.33
C SER A 1115 2.78 -153.25 108.52
N PHE A 1116 3.00 -152.83 109.78
CA PHE A 1116 2.73 -151.52 110.38
C PHE A 1116 1.33 -150.97 110.17
N ASN A 1117 0.40 -151.52 110.95
CA ASN A 1117 -0.41 -150.72 111.86
C ASN A 1117 -0.37 -151.41 113.24
N GLY A 1118 -0.47 -150.62 114.31
CA GLY A 1118 -0.47 -151.05 115.70
C GLY A 1118 -0.76 -149.85 116.60
#